data_AF-A0A7M3WTE3-F1
#
_entry.id   AF-A0A7M3WTE3-F1
#
_cell.length_a   1.000
_cell.length_b   1.000
_cell.length_c   1.000
_cell.angle_alpha   90.00
_cell.angle_beta   90.00
_cell.angle_gamma   90.00
#
_symmetry.space_group_name_H-M   'P 1'
#
loop_
_entity.id
_entity.type
_entity.pdbx_description
1 polymer ?
#
loop_
_entity_poly.entity_id
_entity_poly.type
_entity_poly.pdbx_seq_one_letter_code
_entity_poly.pdbx_strand_id
1 'polypeptide(L)'
;DDSGLAPYAVDLSVASEHLTLPETLLHLIAPLAEEERAVADRLRRQGYLADTGHLTAAMLDDAQRKASASIARRDRRGYEAARAVSDLRRLHLLLDLLRCQGMGVAKSFLERQASKSGEERKKVSRLLDRPAVRQLRESLDVTEELHPKPHAVERLLEARHREKADTKTLVFTEYRDTVDRLVERLSLSEHLTPIPFVGQSKTGDRRGMTQKEQVAQIDAFRRGEANVLIATSVGEEGLDIPAADLVVFYEPVASAVRAIQRRGRTGRHADGEVVMLVAEGTRDAHMLRASAARERRMMDHLRRLGRTRRLHEYTNEKDPLAAFQVNTEDSLVPASAFVQEERARLRPVPEPAPSEEAVVAVATPPRQPGKVRPEERRHPEQASLFGWETPPQHVASADRPSARTSEHSVVLDGRTHAHGLDAQGHMEIVLDRREASSTLAAGLRARGIRPVFRHLVTGDVRIGPRLLLERKTAKDLHASVRDGRLLSQVRRLAAAGPRAGLLLETGHGLEGGTHPNAVHGALAWMAFDLGLSVVCVRDADESAAFLALAARRELAWLDALESAQAGKPADEAHRALLAAQAALEDEDEQSGMRQQWSNASQRRRSALLEAIDGVGPVTAQALAEAFESIAAVANASLEELAEASGIGPGRAAEVHRALHG
;
A
#
# COMPACT_ATOMS: atom_id res chain seq x y z
N ASP A 1 -2.11 30.15 8.88
CA ASP A 1 -1.65 31.18 7.95
C ASP A 1 -0.24 31.54 8.34
N ASP A 2 0.74 30.98 7.62
CA ASP A 2 2.15 31.17 7.91
C ASP A 2 2.63 32.36 7.06
N SER A 3 2.71 33.54 7.69
CA SER A 3 2.89 34.83 6.99
C SER A 3 4.17 34.91 6.16
N GLY A 4 5.18 34.09 6.46
CA GLY A 4 6.44 34.04 5.73
C GLY A 4 6.37 33.35 4.36
N LEU A 5 5.30 32.63 4.04
CA LEU A 5 5.13 31.94 2.76
C LEU A 5 4.24 32.69 1.77
N ALA A 6 3.47 33.67 2.24
CA ALA A 6 2.55 34.44 1.40
C ALA A 6 3.23 35.15 0.21
N PRO A 7 4.42 35.75 0.35
CA PRO A 7 5.11 36.43 -0.76
C PRO A 7 5.68 35.49 -1.83
N TYR A 8 5.75 34.20 -1.52
CA TYR A 8 6.24 33.15 -2.42
C TYR A 8 5.11 32.25 -2.91
N ALA A 9 3.86 32.55 -2.54
CA ALA A 9 2.71 31.89 -3.10
C ALA A 9 2.50 32.40 -4.53
N VAL A 10 2.52 31.49 -5.48
CA VAL A 10 2.08 31.79 -6.85
C VAL A 10 0.55 31.83 -6.83
N ASP A 11 -0.03 33.00 -7.06
CA ASP A 11 -1.47 33.19 -7.15
C ASP A 11 -1.99 32.62 -8.47
N LEU A 12 -2.39 31.35 -8.44
CA LEU A 12 -3.22 30.77 -9.49
C LEU A 12 -4.66 31.28 -9.30
N SER A 13 -5.12 32.15 -10.22
CA SER A 13 -6.54 32.51 -10.30
C SER A 13 -7.33 31.27 -10.73
N VAL A 14 -8.09 30.69 -9.79
CA VAL A 14 -8.97 29.55 -10.05
C VAL A 14 -10.42 30.05 -10.08
N ALA A 15 -10.99 30.18 -11.28
CA ALA A 15 -12.38 30.53 -11.50
C ALA A 15 -13.23 29.28 -11.78
N SER A 16 -14.50 29.29 -11.37
CA SER A 16 -15.48 28.27 -11.75
C SER A 16 -16.58 28.94 -12.57
N GLU A 17 -16.79 28.48 -13.81
CA GLU A 17 -17.88 28.92 -14.67
C GLU A 17 -19.04 27.93 -14.54
N HIS A 18 -20.15 28.41 -13.98
CA HIS A 18 -21.36 27.63 -13.74
C HIS A 18 -22.31 27.75 -14.94
N LEU A 19 -22.63 26.61 -15.55
CA LEU A 19 -23.41 26.52 -16.78
C LEU A 19 -24.76 25.83 -16.51
N THR A 20 -25.84 26.53 -16.77
CA THR A 20 -27.20 25.98 -16.67
C THR A 20 -27.52 25.14 -17.91
N LEU A 21 -28.06 23.94 -17.72
CA LEU A 21 -28.54 23.11 -18.83
C LEU A 21 -29.80 23.73 -19.46
N PRO A 22 -29.86 23.92 -20.79
CA PRO A 22 -31.04 24.43 -21.46
C PRO A 22 -32.27 23.55 -21.26
N GLU A 23 -33.45 24.15 -21.16
CA GLU A 23 -34.73 23.41 -21.03
C GLU A 23 -34.97 22.44 -22.20
N THR A 24 -34.53 22.80 -23.40
CA THR A 24 -34.62 21.94 -24.60
C THR A 24 -33.86 20.62 -24.41
N LEU A 25 -32.65 20.68 -23.84
CA LEU A 25 -31.87 19.49 -23.50
C LEU A 25 -32.55 18.69 -22.37
N LEU A 26 -33.06 19.37 -21.35
CA LEU A 26 -33.76 18.71 -20.23
C LEU A 26 -35.03 17.98 -20.71
N HIS A 27 -35.81 18.58 -21.61
CA HIS A 27 -36.97 17.94 -22.23
C HIS A 27 -36.57 16.75 -23.09
N LEU A 28 -35.49 16.87 -23.87
CA LEU A 28 -34.99 15.77 -24.70
C LEU A 28 -34.61 14.54 -23.86
N ILE A 29 -34.00 14.74 -22.69
CA ILE A 29 -33.54 13.63 -21.83
C ILE A 29 -34.56 13.20 -20.77
N ALA A 30 -35.68 13.89 -20.63
CA ALA A 30 -36.69 13.62 -19.61
C ALA A 30 -37.23 12.16 -19.65
N PRO A 31 -37.58 11.59 -20.82
CA PRO A 31 -38.04 10.19 -20.89
C PRO A 31 -37.00 9.20 -20.36
N LEU A 32 -35.71 9.45 -20.65
CA LEU A 32 -34.62 8.61 -20.18
C LEU A 32 -34.43 8.72 -18.66
N ALA A 33 -34.58 9.93 -18.10
CA ALA A 33 -34.49 10.17 -16.66
C ALA A 33 -35.69 9.56 -15.89
N GLU A 34 -36.88 9.53 -16.48
CA GLU A 34 -38.03 8.81 -15.93
C GLU A 34 -37.78 7.30 -15.90
N GLU A 35 -37.22 6.75 -16.98
CA GLU A 35 -36.90 5.33 -17.04
C GLU A 35 -35.81 4.93 -16.04
N GLU A 36 -34.75 5.74 -15.89
CA GLU A 36 -33.72 5.55 -14.85
C GLU A 36 -34.36 5.49 -13.46
N ARG A 37 -35.22 6.46 -13.12
CA ARG A 37 -35.94 6.51 -11.84
C ARG A 37 -36.80 5.28 -11.63
N ALA A 38 -37.59 4.88 -12.62
CA ALA A 38 -38.46 3.72 -12.54
C ALA A 38 -37.68 2.40 -12.29
N VAL A 39 -36.51 2.24 -12.90
CA VAL A 39 -35.63 1.08 -12.65
C VAL A 39 -35.01 1.15 -11.26
N ALA A 40 -34.51 2.32 -10.84
CA ALA A 40 -33.95 2.53 -9.51
C ALA A 40 -34.98 2.23 -8.40
N ASP A 41 -36.20 2.74 -8.52
CA ASP A 41 -37.27 2.54 -7.52
C ASP A 41 -37.72 1.08 -7.44
N ARG A 42 -37.68 0.34 -8.55
CA ARG A 42 -37.90 -1.11 -8.54
C ARG A 42 -36.83 -1.82 -7.73
N LEU A 43 -35.56 -1.48 -7.94
CA LEU A 43 -34.44 -2.07 -7.20
C LEU A 43 -34.44 -1.67 -5.72
N ARG A 44 -34.88 -0.45 -5.38
CA ARG A 44 -35.09 0.00 -3.99
C ARG A 44 -36.17 -0.83 -3.30
N ARG A 45 -37.34 -1.00 -3.93
CA ARG A 45 -38.43 -1.83 -3.39
C ARG A 45 -38.04 -3.31 -3.21
N GLN A 46 -37.16 -3.81 -4.06
CA GLN A 46 -36.62 -5.17 -3.94
C GLN A 46 -35.48 -5.31 -2.90
N GLY A 47 -35.03 -4.21 -2.29
CA GLY A 47 -33.96 -4.20 -1.29
C GLY A 47 -32.54 -4.28 -1.86
N TYR A 48 -32.37 -4.14 -3.17
CA TYR A 48 -31.04 -4.18 -3.81
C TYR A 48 -30.35 -2.83 -3.83
N LEU A 49 -31.10 -1.73 -3.97
CA LEU A 49 -30.55 -0.38 -4.04
C LEU A 49 -30.91 0.42 -2.78
N ALA A 50 -29.96 1.20 -2.26
CA ALA A 50 -30.21 2.06 -1.10
C ALA A 50 -31.11 3.26 -1.45
N ASP A 51 -31.93 3.67 -0.50
CA ASP A 51 -32.78 4.86 -0.62
C ASP A 51 -32.00 6.12 -0.21
N THR A 52 -31.02 6.47 -1.04
CA THR A 52 -30.27 7.72 -0.92
C THR A 52 -30.56 8.58 -2.15
N GLY A 53 -30.62 9.90 -1.97
CA GLY A 53 -31.13 10.85 -2.97
C GLY A 53 -30.53 10.68 -4.37
N HIS A 54 -29.22 10.88 -4.51
CA HIS A 54 -28.53 10.77 -5.80
C HIS A 54 -27.93 9.39 -6.02
N LEU A 55 -28.10 8.86 -7.24
CA LEU A 55 -27.48 7.61 -7.66
C LEU A 55 -25.96 7.82 -7.82
N THR A 56 -25.17 6.88 -7.30
CA THR A 56 -23.71 6.92 -7.40
C THR A 56 -23.17 5.59 -7.90
N ALA A 57 -21.96 5.59 -8.47
CA ALA A 57 -21.27 4.38 -8.87
C ALA A 57 -21.14 3.37 -7.71
N ALA A 58 -20.83 3.84 -6.50
CA ALA A 58 -20.72 3.01 -5.31
C ALA A 58 -22.04 2.30 -4.94
N MET A 59 -23.18 2.97 -5.11
CA MET A 59 -24.50 2.35 -4.90
C MET A 59 -24.80 1.27 -5.94
N LEU A 60 -24.44 1.51 -7.20
CA LEU A 60 -24.63 0.53 -8.28
C LEU A 60 -23.73 -0.70 -8.08
N ASP A 61 -22.50 -0.50 -7.58
CA ASP A 61 -21.59 -1.60 -7.24
C ASP A 61 -22.13 -2.41 -6.05
N ASP A 62 -22.67 -1.74 -5.04
CA ASP A 62 -23.31 -2.39 -3.90
C ASP A 62 -24.55 -3.19 -4.31
N ALA A 63 -25.42 -2.60 -5.14
CA ALA A 63 -26.58 -3.27 -5.68
C ALA A 63 -26.21 -4.51 -6.52
N GLN A 64 -25.13 -4.41 -7.31
CA GLN A 64 -24.61 -5.54 -8.07
C GLN A 64 -24.10 -6.64 -7.15
N ARG A 65 -23.35 -6.31 -6.08
CA ARG A 65 -22.89 -7.28 -5.08
C ARG A 65 -24.06 -7.99 -4.40
N LYS A 66 -25.09 -7.24 -3.99
CA LYS A 66 -26.31 -7.80 -3.38
C LYS A 66 -27.04 -8.74 -4.35
N ALA A 67 -27.19 -8.35 -5.62
CA ALA A 67 -27.79 -9.20 -6.64
C ALA A 67 -27.00 -10.50 -6.85
N SER A 68 -25.66 -10.41 -6.93
CA SER A 68 -24.77 -11.58 -7.02
C SER A 68 -24.86 -12.50 -5.80
N ALA A 69 -24.99 -11.93 -4.59
CA ALA A 69 -25.19 -12.72 -3.37
C ALA A 69 -26.54 -13.47 -3.38
N SER A 70 -27.62 -12.84 -3.86
CA SER A 70 -28.91 -13.51 -4.04
C SER A 70 -28.84 -14.65 -5.06
N ILE A 71 -28.11 -14.47 -6.17
CA ILE A 71 -27.86 -15.54 -7.15
C ILE A 71 -27.13 -16.72 -6.50
N ALA A 72 -26.09 -16.45 -5.70
CA ALA A 72 -25.33 -17.48 -5.01
C ALA A 72 -26.21 -18.30 -4.04
N ARG A 73 -27.21 -17.66 -3.43
CA ARG A 73 -28.24 -18.30 -2.58
C ARG A 73 -29.34 -19.02 -3.37
N ARG A 74 -29.22 -19.12 -4.69
CA ARG A 74 -30.22 -19.70 -5.62
C ARG A 74 -31.58 -18.99 -5.57
N ASP A 75 -31.62 -17.71 -5.17
CA ASP A 75 -32.82 -16.89 -5.27
C ASP A 75 -33.03 -16.48 -6.73
N ARG A 76 -34.16 -16.88 -7.32
CA ARG A 76 -34.53 -16.55 -8.71
C ARG A 76 -34.56 -15.05 -8.97
N ARG A 77 -34.87 -14.22 -7.96
CA ARG A 77 -34.90 -12.76 -8.06
C ARG A 77 -33.52 -12.16 -8.30
N GLY A 78 -32.45 -12.85 -7.90
CA GLY A 78 -31.08 -12.35 -8.03
C GLY A 78 -30.66 -12.11 -9.49
N TYR A 79 -31.05 -13.00 -10.41
CA TYR A 79 -30.74 -12.85 -11.84
C TYR A 79 -31.47 -11.65 -12.47
N GLU A 80 -32.74 -11.45 -12.12
CA GLU A 80 -33.52 -10.30 -12.58
C GLU A 80 -32.93 -8.98 -12.04
N ALA A 81 -32.59 -8.95 -10.75
CA ALA A 81 -31.95 -7.81 -10.12
C ALA A 81 -30.60 -7.47 -10.75
N ALA A 82 -29.73 -8.46 -10.99
CA ALA A 82 -28.43 -8.24 -11.65
C ALA A 82 -28.60 -7.66 -13.06
N ARG A 83 -29.62 -8.12 -13.80
CA ARG A 83 -30.00 -7.55 -15.09
C ARG A 83 -30.46 -6.11 -14.95
N ALA A 84 -31.34 -5.80 -14.00
CA ALA A 84 -31.85 -4.45 -13.77
C ALA A 84 -30.73 -3.49 -13.35
N VAL A 85 -29.81 -3.91 -12.47
CA VAL A 85 -28.64 -3.11 -12.06
C VAL A 85 -27.72 -2.81 -13.24
N SER A 86 -27.50 -3.80 -14.12
CA SER A 86 -26.68 -3.60 -15.34
C SER A 86 -27.30 -2.58 -16.29
N ASP A 87 -28.63 -2.56 -16.41
CA ASP A 87 -29.30 -1.54 -17.22
C ASP A 87 -29.26 -0.18 -16.58
N LEU A 88 -29.57 -0.11 -15.28
CA LEU A 88 -29.54 1.13 -14.52
C LEU A 88 -28.17 1.79 -14.64
N ARG A 89 -27.08 1.01 -14.55
CA ARG A 89 -25.72 1.52 -14.75
C ARG A 89 -25.50 2.15 -16.12
N ARG A 90 -26.04 1.57 -17.18
CA ARG A 90 -25.88 2.09 -18.54
C ARG A 90 -26.75 3.32 -18.80
N LEU A 91 -27.99 3.31 -18.29
CA LEU A 91 -28.89 4.46 -18.35
C LEU A 91 -28.31 5.65 -17.57
N HIS A 92 -27.82 5.40 -16.37
CA HIS A 92 -27.14 6.39 -15.52
C HIS A 92 -25.93 6.98 -16.22
N LEU A 93 -25.05 6.14 -16.79
CA LEU A 93 -23.89 6.62 -17.54
C LEU A 93 -24.32 7.47 -18.76
N LEU A 94 -25.34 7.04 -19.51
CA LEU A 94 -25.82 7.79 -20.67
C LEU A 94 -26.37 9.17 -20.27
N LEU A 95 -27.14 9.25 -19.18
CA LEU A 95 -27.63 10.51 -18.63
C LEU A 95 -26.50 11.40 -18.12
N ASP A 96 -25.50 10.82 -17.45
CA ASP A 96 -24.32 11.56 -17.01
C ASP A 96 -23.56 12.15 -18.19
N LEU A 97 -23.39 11.40 -19.29
CA LEU A 97 -22.77 11.92 -20.52
C LEU A 97 -23.58 13.07 -21.12
N LEU A 98 -24.91 12.95 -21.19
CA LEU A 98 -25.78 14.02 -21.72
C LEU A 98 -25.78 15.27 -20.85
N ARG A 99 -25.73 15.11 -19.52
CA ARG A 99 -25.79 16.20 -18.54
C ARG A 99 -24.45 16.87 -18.27
N CYS A 100 -23.34 16.13 -18.41
CA CYS A 100 -22.03 16.62 -18.01
C CYS A 100 -21.06 16.75 -19.20
N GLN A 101 -21.21 15.93 -20.24
CA GLN A 101 -20.26 15.90 -21.36
C GLN A 101 -20.78 16.61 -22.60
N GLY A 102 -21.94 16.21 -23.10
CA GLY A 102 -22.54 16.72 -24.34
C GLY A 102 -23.18 15.62 -25.17
N MET A 103 -24.02 16.04 -26.11
CA MET A 103 -24.77 15.15 -26.98
C MET A 103 -23.87 14.34 -27.91
N GLY A 104 -22.83 14.95 -28.48
CA GLY A 104 -21.90 14.26 -29.37
C GLY A 104 -21.17 13.09 -28.70
N VAL A 105 -20.87 13.20 -27.40
CA VAL A 105 -20.23 12.16 -26.60
C VAL A 105 -21.22 11.03 -26.28
N ALA A 106 -22.46 11.38 -25.90
CA ALA A 106 -23.52 10.41 -25.68
C ALA A 106 -23.85 9.61 -26.95
N LYS A 107 -23.86 10.28 -28.11
CA LYS A 107 -24.02 9.63 -29.42
C LYS A 107 -22.91 8.60 -29.69
N SER A 108 -21.65 9.00 -29.56
CA SER A 108 -20.51 8.07 -29.73
C SER A 108 -20.55 6.89 -28.78
N PHE A 109 -21.01 7.09 -27.54
CA PHE A 109 -21.25 6.00 -26.61
C PHE A 109 -22.29 5.00 -27.13
N LEU A 110 -23.43 5.48 -27.63
CA LEU A 110 -24.51 4.63 -28.16
C LEU A 110 -24.09 3.89 -29.44
N GLU A 111 -23.34 4.54 -30.33
CA GLU A 111 -22.77 3.92 -31.54
C GLU A 111 -21.85 2.75 -31.19
N ARG A 112 -20.96 2.92 -30.19
CA ARG A 112 -20.12 1.82 -29.69
C ARG A 112 -20.92 0.71 -29.04
N GLN A 113 -21.98 1.05 -28.30
CA GLN A 113 -22.87 0.02 -27.77
C GLN A 113 -23.54 -0.77 -28.91
N ALA A 114 -23.87 -0.13 -30.03
CA ALA A 114 -24.46 -0.77 -31.20
C ALA A 114 -23.46 -1.61 -32.02
N SER A 115 -22.16 -1.26 -32.03
CA SER A 115 -21.12 -2.01 -32.76
C SER A 115 -20.66 -3.29 -32.06
N LYS A 116 -21.07 -3.51 -30.80
CA LYS A 116 -20.72 -4.73 -30.05
C LYS A 116 -21.30 -5.98 -30.70
N SER A 117 -20.50 -7.06 -30.69
CA SER A 117 -20.83 -8.35 -31.32
C SER A 117 -20.88 -9.51 -30.31
N GLY A 118 -21.41 -10.66 -30.72
CA GLY A 118 -21.42 -11.89 -29.92
C GLY A 118 -22.27 -11.82 -28.63
N GLU A 119 -21.74 -12.37 -27.54
CA GLU A 119 -22.43 -12.44 -26.25
C GLU A 119 -22.64 -11.04 -25.61
N GLU A 120 -21.74 -10.10 -25.89
CA GLU A 120 -21.88 -8.71 -25.44
C GLU A 120 -23.07 -8.02 -26.11
N ARG A 121 -23.31 -8.27 -27.41
CA ARG A 121 -24.46 -7.73 -28.12
C ARG A 121 -25.78 -8.15 -27.47
N LYS A 122 -25.91 -9.40 -27.03
CA LYS A 122 -27.11 -9.89 -26.33
C LYS A 122 -27.35 -9.16 -24.99
N LYS A 123 -26.28 -8.70 -24.32
CA LYS A 123 -26.37 -7.97 -23.06
C LYS A 123 -26.68 -6.48 -23.28
N VAL A 124 -26.28 -5.92 -24.41
CA VAL A 124 -26.42 -4.50 -24.75
C VAL A 124 -27.67 -4.20 -25.59
N SER A 125 -28.17 -5.15 -26.39
CA SER A 125 -29.36 -4.97 -27.22
C SER A 125 -30.55 -4.47 -26.40
N ARG A 126 -30.74 -5.01 -25.20
CA ARG A 126 -31.80 -4.59 -24.27
C ARG A 126 -31.74 -3.11 -23.87
N LEU A 127 -30.57 -2.46 -23.88
CA LEU A 127 -30.48 -1.01 -23.70
C LEU A 127 -30.99 -0.29 -24.95
N LEU A 128 -30.48 -0.70 -26.12
CA LEU A 128 -30.78 -0.08 -27.41
C LEU A 128 -32.23 -0.28 -27.85
N ASP A 129 -32.86 -1.37 -27.41
CA ASP A 129 -34.25 -1.71 -27.73
C ASP A 129 -35.26 -0.90 -26.92
N ARG A 130 -34.81 -0.17 -25.88
CA ARG A 130 -35.68 0.68 -25.07
C ARG A 130 -36.28 1.82 -25.88
N PRO A 131 -37.58 2.11 -25.74
CA PRO A 131 -38.24 3.20 -26.47
C PRO A 131 -37.54 4.55 -26.27
N ALA A 132 -37.22 4.92 -25.02
CA ALA A 132 -36.57 6.20 -24.72
C ALA A 132 -35.17 6.30 -25.34
N VAL A 133 -34.40 5.21 -25.35
CA VAL A 133 -33.07 5.18 -25.97
C VAL A 133 -33.16 5.25 -27.49
N ARG A 134 -34.14 4.57 -28.11
CA ARG A 134 -34.35 4.63 -29.56
C ARG A 134 -34.73 6.05 -30.01
N GLN A 135 -35.71 6.66 -29.34
CA GLN A 135 -36.12 8.03 -29.61
C GLN A 135 -34.97 9.02 -29.43
N LEU A 136 -34.19 8.86 -28.36
CA LEU A 136 -33.00 9.69 -28.14
C LEU A 136 -32.00 9.54 -29.29
N ARG A 137 -31.72 8.32 -29.76
CA ARG A 137 -30.78 8.11 -30.89
C ARG A 137 -31.23 8.83 -32.15
N GLU A 138 -32.51 8.69 -32.51
CA GLU A 138 -33.10 9.39 -33.66
C GLU A 138 -32.98 10.91 -33.52
N SER A 139 -33.22 11.43 -32.31
CA SER A 139 -33.08 12.87 -32.04
C SER A 139 -31.62 13.34 -32.09
N LEU A 140 -30.67 12.55 -31.56
CA LEU A 140 -29.22 12.85 -31.59
C LEU A 140 -28.64 12.84 -33.02
N ASP A 141 -29.32 12.24 -33.99
CA ASP A 141 -28.89 12.23 -35.38
C ASP A 141 -29.21 13.54 -36.12
N VAL A 142 -30.27 14.24 -35.70
CA VAL A 142 -30.77 15.45 -36.38
C VAL A 142 -30.62 16.72 -35.57
N THR A 143 -30.39 16.61 -34.25
CA THR A 143 -30.30 17.77 -33.36
C THR A 143 -28.84 18.19 -33.18
N GLU A 144 -28.56 19.47 -33.37
CA GLU A 144 -27.27 20.07 -33.07
C GLU A 144 -26.98 20.06 -31.56
N GLU A 145 -25.71 20.24 -31.18
CA GLU A 145 -25.28 20.19 -29.79
C GLU A 145 -26.01 21.22 -28.90
N LEU A 146 -26.84 20.73 -27.98
CA LEU A 146 -27.57 21.59 -27.03
C LEU A 146 -26.80 21.83 -25.73
N HIS A 147 -25.79 21.01 -25.41
CA HIS A 147 -25.07 21.16 -24.15
C HIS A 147 -24.19 22.43 -24.19
N PRO A 148 -24.12 23.22 -23.09
CA PRO A 148 -23.42 24.50 -23.10
C PRO A 148 -21.89 24.36 -23.06
N LYS A 149 -21.35 23.29 -22.47
CA LYS A 149 -19.90 23.17 -22.27
C LYS A 149 -19.04 23.19 -23.54
N PRO A 150 -19.36 22.45 -24.62
CA PRO A 150 -18.56 22.54 -25.85
C PRO A 150 -18.41 23.97 -26.37
N HIS A 151 -19.51 24.73 -26.36
CA HIS A 151 -19.54 26.14 -26.75
C HIS A 151 -18.82 27.04 -25.75
N ALA A 152 -18.90 26.75 -24.44
CA ALA A 152 -18.17 27.51 -23.43
C ALA A 152 -16.65 27.37 -23.60
N VAL A 153 -16.14 26.17 -23.88
CA VAL A 153 -14.72 25.95 -24.19
C VAL A 153 -14.31 26.75 -25.43
N GLU A 154 -15.06 26.62 -26.52
CA GLU A 154 -14.81 27.36 -27.76
C GLU A 154 -14.77 28.88 -27.52
N ARG A 155 -15.79 29.43 -26.84
CA ARG A 155 -15.86 30.84 -26.48
C ARG A 155 -14.66 31.32 -25.65
N LEU A 156 -14.27 30.55 -24.62
CA LEU A 156 -13.14 30.90 -23.74
C LEU A 156 -11.81 30.89 -24.50
N LEU A 157 -11.59 29.88 -25.33
CA LEU A 157 -10.37 29.76 -26.12
C LEU A 157 -10.31 30.84 -27.19
N GLU A 158 -11.37 31.04 -27.98
CA GLU A 158 -11.39 32.07 -29.02
C GLU A 158 -11.16 33.47 -28.46
N ALA A 159 -11.79 33.82 -27.33
CA ALA A 159 -11.59 35.12 -26.70
C ALA A 159 -10.11 35.35 -26.36
N ARG A 160 -9.45 34.36 -25.75
CA ARG A 160 -8.04 34.45 -25.36
C ARG A 160 -7.08 34.47 -26.54
N HIS A 161 -7.30 33.61 -27.53
CA HIS A 161 -6.44 33.54 -28.72
C HIS A 161 -6.61 34.74 -29.66
N ARG A 162 -7.78 35.41 -29.64
CA ARG A 162 -7.99 36.67 -30.36
C ARG A 162 -7.30 37.85 -29.69
N GLU A 163 -7.24 37.88 -28.35
CA GLU A 163 -6.48 38.88 -27.59
C GLU A 163 -4.98 38.73 -27.80
N LYS A 164 -4.48 37.48 -27.79
CA LYS A 164 -3.05 37.16 -27.87
C LYS A 164 -2.84 35.88 -28.69
N ALA A 165 -2.34 36.02 -29.91
CA ALA A 165 -2.22 34.91 -30.87
C ALA A 165 -1.18 33.84 -30.48
N ASP A 166 -0.19 34.16 -29.64
CA ASP A 166 0.82 33.21 -29.13
C ASP A 166 0.41 32.53 -27.81
N THR A 167 -0.85 32.71 -27.39
CA THR A 167 -1.40 32.08 -26.19
C THR A 167 -1.34 30.56 -26.32
N LYS A 168 -0.95 29.89 -25.24
CA LYS A 168 -1.01 28.42 -25.15
C LYS A 168 -2.07 28.01 -24.15
N THR A 169 -2.99 27.14 -24.57
CA THR A 169 -4.10 26.71 -23.71
C THR A 169 -4.15 25.20 -23.55
N LEU A 170 -4.54 24.77 -22.36
CA LEU A 170 -4.71 23.37 -21.99
C LEU A 170 -6.17 23.11 -21.66
N VAL A 171 -6.73 22.03 -22.19
CA VAL A 171 -8.09 21.59 -21.85
C VAL A 171 -8.02 20.18 -21.28
N PHE A 172 -8.50 19.99 -20.05
CA PHE A 172 -8.54 18.68 -19.39
C PHE A 172 -9.96 18.12 -19.35
N THR A 173 -10.09 16.83 -19.66
CA THR A 173 -11.35 16.09 -19.54
C THR A 173 -11.12 14.65 -19.08
N GLU A 174 -12.12 14.00 -18.49
CA GLU A 174 -12.09 12.59 -18.11
C GLU A 174 -12.28 11.66 -19.32
N TYR A 175 -12.98 12.11 -20.37
CA TYR A 175 -13.46 11.24 -21.44
C TYR A 175 -12.72 11.48 -22.76
N ARG A 176 -12.20 10.39 -23.37
CA ARG A 176 -11.52 10.45 -24.68
C ARG A 176 -12.44 10.93 -25.81
N ASP A 177 -13.72 10.57 -25.75
CA ASP A 177 -14.67 11.04 -26.76
C ASP A 177 -14.87 12.55 -26.68
N THR A 178 -14.83 13.13 -25.47
CA THR A 178 -14.86 14.59 -25.29
C THR A 178 -13.64 15.23 -25.94
N VAL A 179 -12.46 14.62 -25.82
CA VAL A 179 -11.24 15.06 -26.54
C VAL A 179 -11.49 15.11 -28.05
N ASP A 180 -11.95 14.01 -28.64
CA ASP A 180 -12.18 13.94 -30.09
C ASP A 180 -13.20 14.98 -30.55
N ARG A 181 -14.33 15.12 -29.83
CA ARG A 181 -15.38 16.08 -30.17
C ARG A 181 -14.94 17.53 -30.03
N LEU A 182 -14.10 17.85 -29.05
CA LEU A 182 -13.52 19.17 -28.92
C LEU A 182 -12.47 19.43 -30.00
N VAL A 183 -11.64 18.45 -30.37
CA VAL A 183 -10.71 18.61 -31.50
C VAL A 183 -11.49 18.88 -32.79
N GLU A 184 -12.50 18.08 -33.09
CA GLU A 184 -13.35 18.27 -34.29
C GLU A 184 -13.98 19.66 -34.33
N ARG A 185 -14.56 20.12 -33.21
CA ARG A 185 -15.21 21.43 -33.12
C ARG A 185 -14.20 22.57 -33.24
N LEU A 186 -13.15 22.57 -32.42
CA LEU A 186 -12.20 23.67 -32.34
C LEU A 186 -11.31 23.78 -33.59
N SER A 187 -11.17 22.70 -34.36
CA SER A 187 -10.46 22.73 -35.66
C SER A 187 -11.18 23.54 -36.74
N LEU A 188 -12.45 23.90 -36.51
CA LEU A 188 -13.20 24.77 -37.42
C LEU A 188 -12.85 26.25 -37.28
N SER A 189 -12.20 26.64 -36.17
CA SER A 189 -11.80 28.02 -35.91
C SER A 189 -10.48 28.34 -36.64
N GLU A 190 -10.38 29.54 -37.21
CA GLU A 190 -9.15 30.01 -37.88
C GLU A 190 -8.02 30.33 -36.89
N HIS A 191 -8.34 30.50 -35.60
CA HIS A 191 -7.40 30.91 -34.56
C HIS A 191 -6.89 29.76 -33.70
N LEU A 192 -7.46 28.56 -33.82
CA LEU A 192 -7.18 27.43 -32.93
C LEU A 192 -6.58 26.27 -33.70
N THR A 193 -5.48 25.72 -33.18
CA THR A 193 -4.83 24.51 -33.67
C THR A 193 -4.84 23.46 -32.56
N PRO A 194 -5.98 22.76 -32.37
CA PRO A 194 -6.14 21.79 -31.30
C PRO A 194 -5.47 20.46 -31.63
N ILE A 195 -4.79 19.89 -30.63
CA ILE A 195 -4.24 18.55 -30.70
C ILE A 195 -4.68 17.68 -29.50
N PRO A 196 -4.99 16.40 -29.73
CA PRO A 196 -5.39 15.49 -28.67
C PRO A 196 -4.17 14.95 -27.90
N PHE A 197 -4.37 14.68 -26.61
CA PHE A 197 -3.40 14.03 -25.73
C PHE A 197 -4.08 12.98 -24.85
N VAL A 198 -4.07 11.73 -25.30
CA VAL A 198 -4.74 10.62 -24.60
C VAL A 198 -3.73 9.57 -24.11
N GLY A 199 -4.14 8.79 -23.10
CA GLY A 199 -3.27 7.77 -22.50
C GLY A 199 -2.92 6.59 -23.40
N GLN A 200 -2.01 5.73 -22.91
CA GLN A 200 -1.37 4.64 -23.67
C GLN A 200 -2.12 3.30 -23.69
N SER A 201 -3.34 3.25 -23.13
CA SER A 201 -4.06 1.98 -23.01
C SER A 201 -4.16 1.26 -24.35
N LYS A 202 -3.64 0.03 -24.39
CA LYS A 202 -3.85 -0.93 -25.48
C LYS A 202 -5.12 -1.78 -25.27
N THR A 203 -5.78 -1.61 -24.12
CA THR A 203 -6.95 -2.38 -23.69
C THR A 203 -8.22 -1.54 -23.87
N GLY A 204 -9.21 -2.10 -24.57
CA GLY A 204 -10.49 -1.46 -24.92
C GLY A 204 -10.72 -1.34 -26.43
N ASP A 205 -11.91 -0.89 -26.84
CA ASP A 205 -12.27 -0.73 -28.27
C ASP A 205 -11.41 0.32 -29.00
N ARG A 206 -10.70 1.20 -28.27
CA ARG A 206 -9.87 2.27 -28.84
C ARG A 206 -8.42 2.17 -28.38
N ARG A 207 -7.51 2.09 -29.35
CA ARG A 207 -6.07 2.16 -29.14
C ARG A 207 -5.69 3.55 -28.63
N GLY A 208 -5.00 3.60 -27.49
CA GLY A 208 -4.40 4.83 -26.97
C GLY A 208 -3.18 5.29 -27.78
N MET A 209 -2.68 6.48 -27.47
CA MET A 209 -1.45 7.00 -28.09
C MET A 209 -0.23 6.22 -27.60
N THR A 210 0.71 5.98 -28.50
CA THR A 210 2.03 5.48 -28.14
C THR A 210 2.85 6.56 -27.43
N GLN A 211 3.86 6.16 -26.65
CA GLN A 211 4.78 7.11 -26.01
C GLN A 211 5.42 8.06 -27.04
N LYS A 212 5.76 7.55 -28.23
CA LYS A 212 6.36 8.34 -29.32
C LYS A 212 5.40 9.42 -29.83
N GLU A 213 4.13 9.08 -30.02
CA GLU A 213 3.09 10.03 -30.42
C GLU A 213 2.86 11.09 -29.33
N GLN A 214 2.81 10.68 -28.06
CA GLN A 214 2.66 11.62 -26.94
C GLN A 214 3.80 12.64 -26.86
N VAL A 215 5.05 12.19 -27.05
CA VAL A 215 6.21 13.09 -27.10
C VAL A 215 6.10 14.05 -28.29
N ALA A 216 5.71 13.56 -29.47
CA ALA A 216 5.54 14.40 -30.65
C ALA A 216 4.47 15.49 -30.46
N GLN A 217 3.34 15.17 -29.82
CA GLN A 217 2.28 16.14 -29.52
C GLN A 217 2.75 17.21 -28.52
N ILE A 218 3.47 16.82 -27.47
CA ILE A 218 4.03 17.77 -26.50
C ILE A 218 5.05 18.68 -27.18
N ASP A 219 5.92 18.14 -28.03
CA ASP A 219 6.93 18.94 -28.71
C ASP A 219 6.32 19.88 -29.76
N ALA A 220 5.26 19.47 -30.47
CA ALA A 220 4.50 20.35 -31.35
C ALA A 220 3.89 21.53 -30.57
N PHE A 221 3.29 21.26 -29.40
CA PHE A 221 2.77 22.31 -28.52
C PHE A 221 3.88 23.22 -27.96
N ARG A 222 5.04 22.67 -27.61
CA ARG A 222 6.20 23.45 -27.15
C ARG A 222 6.72 24.39 -28.25
N ARG A 223 6.81 23.91 -29.49
CA ARG A 223 7.24 24.71 -30.66
C ARG A 223 6.19 25.73 -31.13
N GLY A 224 4.96 25.67 -30.64
CA GLY A 224 3.88 26.56 -31.04
C GLY A 224 3.21 26.17 -32.37
N GLU A 225 3.48 24.95 -32.87
CA GLU A 225 2.77 24.39 -34.03
C GLU A 225 1.29 24.10 -33.69
N ALA A 226 1.03 23.80 -32.42
CA ALA A 226 -0.30 23.70 -31.84
C ALA A 226 -0.42 24.66 -30.66
N ASN A 227 -1.54 25.37 -30.57
CA ASN A 227 -1.80 26.36 -29.53
C ASN A 227 -2.85 25.90 -28.49
N VAL A 228 -3.53 24.77 -28.74
CA VAL A 228 -4.49 24.14 -27.82
C VAL A 228 -4.12 22.66 -27.65
N LEU A 229 -3.90 22.19 -26.41
CA LEU A 229 -3.66 20.78 -26.10
C LEU A 229 -4.80 20.23 -25.23
N ILE A 230 -5.51 19.23 -25.74
CA ILE A 230 -6.71 18.65 -25.10
C ILE A 230 -6.36 17.27 -24.54
N ALA A 231 -6.30 17.16 -23.20
CA ALA A 231 -5.76 16.01 -22.51
C ALA A 231 -6.81 15.25 -21.69
N THR A 232 -6.66 13.91 -21.64
CA THR A 232 -7.34 13.09 -20.62
C THR A 232 -6.54 13.03 -19.32
N SER A 233 -7.15 12.59 -18.21
CA SER A 233 -6.52 12.39 -16.88
C SER A 233 -5.19 11.59 -16.86
N VAL A 234 -4.81 10.95 -17.96
CA VAL A 234 -3.46 10.38 -18.19
C VAL A 234 -2.38 11.47 -18.39
N GLY A 235 -2.75 12.75 -18.48
CA GLY A 235 -1.86 13.89 -18.42
C GLY A 235 -1.44 14.31 -17.01
N GLU A 236 -2.10 13.82 -15.94
CA GLU A 236 -1.84 14.28 -14.56
C GLU A 236 -0.62 13.65 -13.88
N GLU A 237 -0.22 12.42 -14.26
CA GLU A 237 0.91 11.73 -13.61
C GLU A 237 2.11 11.60 -14.56
N GLY A 238 3.20 12.29 -14.21
CA GLY A 238 4.54 12.06 -14.77
C GLY A 238 4.91 12.84 -16.03
N LEU A 239 4.01 13.64 -16.60
CA LEU A 239 4.30 14.44 -17.79
C LEU A 239 4.65 15.89 -17.42
N ASP A 240 5.72 16.38 -18.05
CA ASP A 240 6.12 17.78 -17.96
C ASP A 240 5.25 18.63 -18.87
N ILE A 241 4.09 19.02 -18.32
CA ILE A 241 3.12 19.85 -19.01
C ILE A 241 3.77 21.23 -19.30
N PRO A 242 3.84 21.64 -20.58
CA PRO A 242 4.41 22.92 -20.97
C PRO A 242 3.66 24.12 -20.37
N ALA A 243 4.30 25.29 -20.35
CA ALA A 243 3.65 26.52 -19.86
C ALA A 243 2.41 26.81 -20.71
N ALA A 244 1.30 27.09 -20.04
CA ALA A 244 0.06 27.52 -20.67
C ALA A 244 -0.45 28.77 -19.93
N ASP A 245 -0.97 29.73 -20.68
CA ASP A 245 -1.56 30.95 -20.16
C ASP A 245 -2.98 30.70 -19.60
N LEU A 246 -3.71 29.72 -20.18
CA LEU A 246 -5.04 29.30 -19.73
C LEU A 246 -5.12 27.77 -19.60
N VAL A 247 -5.68 27.31 -18.49
CA VAL A 247 -6.08 25.92 -18.29
C VAL A 247 -7.59 25.83 -18.08
N VAL A 248 -8.28 25.09 -18.93
CA VAL A 248 -9.72 24.82 -18.82
C VAL A 248 -9.94 23.38 -18.37
N PHE A 249 -10.63 23.21 -17.26
CA PHE A 249 -11.15 21.91 -16.84
C PHE A 249 -12.58 21.75 -17.33
N TYR A 250 -12.79 20.76 -18.20
CA TYR A 250 -14.10 20.45 -18.73
C TYR A 250 -15.07 19.95 -17.65
N GLU A 251 -14.54 19.39 -16.57
CA GLU A 251 -15.27 18.98 -15.38
C GLU A 251 -14.44 19.21 -14.10
N PRO A 252 -15.06 19.32 -12.92
CA PRO A 252 -14.33 19.60 -11.69
C PRO A 252 -13.42 18.45 -11.24
N VAL A 253 -12.10 18.61 -11.38
CA VAL A 253 -11.10 17.62 -10.93
C VAL A 253 -10.26 18.17 -9.79
N ALA A 254 -10.59 17.76 -8.56
CA ALA A 254 -9.96 18.25 -7.34
C ALA A 254 -8.46 17.93 -7.21
N SER A 255 -8.01 16.79 -7.76
CA SER A 255 -6.59 16.40 -7.75
C SER A 255 -5.78 17.23 -8.73
N ALA A 256 -6.35 17.50 -9.92
CA ALA A 256 -5.71 18.20 -11.01
C ALA A 256 -5.33 19.64 -10.64
N VAL A 257 -6.27 20.38 -10.05
CA VAL A 257 -6.03 21.75 -9.57
C VAL A 257 -4.87 21.76 -8.58
N ARG A 258 -4.85 20.79 -7.65
CA ARG A 258 -3.75 20.66 -6.68
C ARG A 258 -2.44 20.26 -7.33
N ALA A 259 -2.46 19.44 -8.38
CA ALA A 259 -1.27 19.06 -9.14
C ALA A 259 -0.69 20.27 -9.89
N ILE A 260 -1.54 21.08 -10.54
CA ILE A 260 -1.15 22.34 -11.20
C ILE A 260 -0.58 23.32 -10.17
N GLN A 261 -1.27 23.52 -9.05
CA GLN A 261 -0.78 24.36 -7.95
C GLN A 261 0.57 23.89 -7.39
N ARG A 262 0.79 22.57 -7.27
CA ARG A 262 2.08 22.00 -6.83
C ARG A 262 3.18 22.23 -7.85
N ARG A 263 2.87 22.16 -9.14
CA ARG A 263 3.83 22.35 -10.24
C ARG A 263 4.17 23.83 -10.45
N GLY A 264 3.22 24.72 -10.15
CA GLY A 264 3.45 26.17 -10.04
C GLY A 264 4.43 26.57 -8.93
N ARG A 265 4.79 25.67 -8.01
CA ARG A 265 5.79 25.93 -6.94
C ARG A 265 7.24 25.87 -7.44
N THR A 266 7.47 25.42 -8.67
CA THR A 266 8.78 25.45 -9.33
C THR A 266 8.76 26.48 -10.46
N GLY A 267 8.92 27.75 -10.07
CA GLY A 267 9.32 28.90 -10.89
C GLY A 267 8.71 29.04 -12.29
N ARG A 268 7.67 29.87 -12.42
CA ARG A 268 7.35 30.60 -13.67
C ARG A 268 6.81 32.01 -13.40
N HIS A 269 7.12 32.91 -14.33
CA HIS A 269 6.91 34.37 -14.32
C HIS A 269 5.58 34.84 -14.96
N ALA A 270 4.59 33.96 -15.15
CA ALA A 270 3.30 34.35 -15.73
C ALA A 270 2.15 33.71 -14.95
N ASP A 271 1.22 34.53 -14.49
CA ASP A 271 0.01 34.12 -13.78
C ASP A 271 -0.92 33.38 -14.75
N GLY A 272 -0.85 32.06 -14.77
CA GLY A 272 -1.76 31.23 -15.58
C GLY A 272 -3.17 31.22 -14.97
N GLU A 273 -4.20 31.42 -15.79
CA GLU A 273 -5.59 31.35 -15.36
C GLU A 273 -6.10 29.90 -15.42
N VAL A 274 -6.85 29.47 -14.41
CA VAL A 274 -7.52 28.17 -14.38
C VAL A 274 -9.03 28.37 -14.33
N VAL A 275 -9.75 27.86 -15.33
CA VAL A 275 -11.21 27.91 -15.40
C VAL A 275 -11.77 26.49 -15.30
N MET A 276 -12.69 26.25 -14.36
CA MET A 276 -13.41 24.98 -14.23
C MET A 276 -14.85 25.14 -14.72
N LEU A 277 -15.27 24.32 -15.69
CA LEU A 277 -16.65 24.28 -16.14
C LEU A 277 -17.49 23.38 -15.23
N VAL A 278 -18.64 23.89 -14.79
CA VAL A 278 -19.56 23.18 -13.89
C VAL A 278 -20.96 23.19 -14.48
N ALA A 279 -21.47 22.04 -14.94
CA ALA A 279 -22.88 21.96 -15.31
C ALA A 279 -23.77 21.92 -14.05
N GLU A 280 -24.67 22.88 -13.91
CA GLU A 280 -25.54 23.03 -12.74
C GLU A 280 -26.60 21.94 -12.65
N GLY A 281 -26.88 21.48 -11.43
CA GLY A 281 -27.82 20.38 -11.19
C GLY A 281 -27.34 19.01 -11.67
N THR A 282 -26.03 18.86 -11.94
CA THR A 282 -25.44 17.62 -12.47
C THR A 282 -24.36 17.05 -11.54
N ARG A 283 -23.73 15.95 -11.96
CA ARG A 283 -22.60 15.32 -11.27
C ARG A 283 -21.47 16.31 -10.96
N ASP A 284 -21.21 17.27 -11.84
CA ASP A 284 -20.15 18.27 -11.68
C ASP A 284 -20.32 19.10 -10.40
N ALA A 285 -21.51 19.69 -10.23
CA ALA A 285 -21.82 20.50 -9.06
C ALA A 285 -21.73 19.67 -7.75
N HIS A 286 -22.13 18.39 -7.81
CA HIS A 286 -21.97 17.47 -6.68
C HIS A 286 -20.50 17.17 -6.39
N MET A 287 -19.68 16.93 -7.41
CA MET A 287 -18.24 16.66 -7.25
C MET A 287 -17.51 17.87 -6.66
N LEU A 288 -17.81 19.08 -7.13
CA LEU A 288 -17.25 20.31 -6.60
C LEU A 288 -17.61 20.51 -5.12
N ARG A 289 -18.89 20.37 -4.76
CA ARG A 289 -19.37 20.45 -3.37
C ARG A 289 -18.74 19.38 -2.48
N ALA A 290 -18.63 18.15 -2.98
CA ALA A 290 -18.02 17.04 -2.25
C ALA A 290 -16.51 17.23 -2.04
N SER A 291 -15.81 17.81 -3.02
CA SER A 291 -14.40 18.17 -2.89
C SER A 291 -14.20 19.23 -1.82
N ALA A 292 -14.95 20.33 -1.88
CA ALA A 292 -14.89 21.40 -0.89
C ALA A 292 -15.24 20.90 0.52
N ALA A 293 -16.23 20.01 0.64
CA ALA A 293 -16.58 19.39 1.92
C ALA A 293 -15.45 18.48 2.45
N ARG A 294 -14.80 17.68 1.59
CA ARG A 294 -13.64 16.87 1.97
C ARG A 294 -12.46 17.72 2.44
N GLU A 295 -12.20 18.83 1.74
CA GLU A 295 -11.16 19.78 2.12
C GLU A 295 -11.43 20.44 3.46
N ARG A 296 -12.66 20.94 3.69
CA ARG A 296 -13.07 21.46 5.00
C ARG A 296 -12.88 20.43 6.11
N ARG A 297 -13.33 19.19 5.91
CA ARG A 297 -13.14 18.10 6.89
C ARG A 297 -11.67 17.81 7.17
N MET A 298 -10.82 17.83 6.14
CA MET A 298 -9.36 17.66 6.29
C MET A 298 -8.78 18.80 7.13
N MET A 299 -9.12 20.06 6.82
CA MET A 299 -8.65 21.21 7.58
C MET A 299 -9.15 21.19 9.02
N ASP A 300 -10.41 20.83 9.25
CA ASP A 300 -10.97 20.65 10.59
C ASP A 300 -10.23 19.54 11.35
N HIS A 301 -9.91 18.44 10.68
CA HIS A 301 -9.14 17.35 11.27
C HIS A 301 -7.72 17.77 11.63
N LEU A 302 -7.03 18.50 10.74
CA LEU A 302 -5.70 19.07 11.01
C LEU A 302 -5.73 20.06 12.17
N ARG A 303 -6.73 20.96 12.23
CA ARG A 303 -6.93 21.89 13.34
C ARG A 303 -7.18 21.15 14.66
N ARG A 304 -7.97 20.07 14.64
CA ARG A 304 -8.19 19.21 15.81
C ARG A 304 -6.91 18.50 16.23
N LEU A 305 -6.15 17.92 15.30
CA LEU A 305 -4.86 17.29 15.59
C LEU A 305 -3.87 18.30 16.19
N GLY A 306 -3.79 19.52 15.65
CA GLY A 306 -2.97 20.60 16.19
C GLY A 306 -3.36 21.01 17.62
N ARG A 307 -4.64 20.83 18.01
CA ARG A 307 -5.11 21.08 19.38
C ARG A 307 -4.89 19.90 20.32
N THR A 308 -5.03 18.66 19.83
CA THR A 308 -4.91 17.44 20.66
C THR A 308 -3.46 17.03 20.91
N ARG A 309 -2.52 17.52 20.11
CA ARG A 309 -1.09 17.26 20.27
C ARG A 309 -0.36 18.51 20.76
N ARG A 310 0.01 18.50 22.06
CA ARG A 310 1.45 18.62 22.34
C ARG A 310 2.09 17.43 21.65
N LEU A 311 2.40 17.56 20.35
CA LEU A 311 3.42 16.71 19.75
C LEU A 311 4.54 16.78 20.79
N HIS A 312 5.06 15.64 21.28
CA HIS A 312 6.38 15.71 21.88
C HIS A 312 7.18 16.53 20.89
N GLU A 313 7.64 17.71 21.31
CA GLU A 313 8.63 18.42 20.55
C GLU A 313 9.70 17.37 20.37
N TYR A 314 9.83 16.86 19.15
CA TYR A 314 11.11 16.33 18.75
C TYR A 314 11.98 17.58 18.82
N THR A 315 12.55 17.80 20.01
CA THR A 315 13.73 18.62 20.16
C THR A 315 14.75 17.89 19.32
N ASN A 316 14.79 18.23 18.04
CA ASN A 316 15.99 18.02 17.27
C ASN A 316 17.03 18.81 18.05
N GLU A 317 17.84 18.12 18.86
CA GLU A 317 18.93 18.74 19.63
C GLU A 317 19.95 19.44 18.71
N LYS A 318 19.81 19.27 17.39
CA LYS A 318 20.58 19.94 16.34
C LYS A 318 19.66 20.79 15.46
N ASP A 319 20.04 22.05 15.26
CA ASP A 319 19.40 22.95 14.29
C ASP A 319 19.35 22.27 12.91
N PRO A 320 18.15 21.93 12.37
CA PRO A 320 18.03 21.24 11.10
C PRO A 320 18.56 22.06 9.92
N LEU A 321 18.72 23.38 10.09
CA LEU A 321 19.26 24.28 9.07
C LEU A 321 20.78 24.47 9.16
N ALA A 322 21.45 23.93 10.19
CA ALA A 322 22.89 24.12 10.40
C ALA A 322 23.76 23.53 9.26
N ALA A 323 23.25 22.53 8.53
CA ALA A 323 23.94 21.91 7.40
C ALA A 323 23.70 22.62 6.06
N PHE A 324 22.88 23.67 6.02
CA PHE A 324 22.43 24.32 4.79
C PHE A 324 22.93 25.76 4.69
N GLN A 325 23.33 26.16 3.49
CA GLN A 325 23.71 27.53 3.15
C GLN A 325 22.88 27.99 1.94
N VAL A 326 22.48 29.25 1.94
CA VAL A 326 21.72 29.90 0.87
C VAL A 326 22.69 30.79 0.11
N ASN A 327 22.77 30.62 -1.20
CA ASN A 327 23.53 31.50 -2.07
C ASN A 327 22.65 32.69 -2.45
N THR A 328 22.95 33.87 -1.92
CA THR A 328 22.36 35.14 -2.37
C THR A 328 23.28 35.78 -3.42
N GLU A 329 22.79 36.77 -4.18
CA GLU A 329 23.56 37.39 -5.27
C GLU A 329 24.93 37.94 -4.82
N ASP A 330 25.06 38.28 -3.53
CA ASP A 330 26.25 38.90 -2.96
C ASP A 330 27.08 37.98 -2.03
N SER A 331 26.54 36.86 -1.50
CA SER A 331 27.28 35.97 -0.59
C SER A 331 26.59 34.63 -0.27
N LEU A 332 27.34 33.68 0.30
CA LEU A 332 26.81 32.44 0.90
C LEU A 332 26.47 32.66 2.37
N VAL A 333 25.18 32.60 2.71
CA VAL A 333 24.65 32.88 4.05
C VAL A 333 24.12 31.60 4.70
N PRO A 334 24.30 31.37 6.02
CA PRO A 334 23.68 30.23 6.70
C PRO A 334 22.15 30.25 6.53
N ALA A 335 21.55 29.10 6.23
CA ALA A 335 20.12 29.01 5.97
C ALA A 335 19.26 29.45 7.17
N SER A 336 19.74 29.25 8.40
CA SER A 336 19.08 29.71 9.62
C SER A 336 19.02 31.23 9.72
N ALA A 337 20.10 31.93 9.37
CA ALA A 337 20.15 33.39 9.36
C ALA A 337 19.22 33.96 8.28
N PHE A 338 19.27 33.40 7.07
CA PHE A 338 18.41 33.80 5.95
C PHE A 338 16.91 33.68 6.30
N VAL A 339 16.49 32.56 6.91
CA VAL A 339 15.08 32.35 7.29
C VAL A 339 14.63 33.34 8.37
N GLN A 340 15.50 33.68 9.33
CA GLN A 340 15.19 34.67 10.36
C GLN A 340 15.02 36.06 9.77
N GLU A 341 15.91 36.45 8.85
CA GLU A 341 15.87 37.73 8.16
C GLU A 341 14.62 37.86 7.28
N GLU A 342 14.28 36.85 6.49
CA GLU A 342 13.05 36.85 5.69
C GLU A 342 11.79 36.84 6.55
N ARG A 343 11.76 36.12 7.68
CA ARG A 343 10.63 36.20 8.62
C ARG A 343 10.45 37.58 9.23
N ALA A 344 11.54 38.29 9.50
CA ALA A 344 11.51 39.65 10.01
C ALA A 344 11.02 40.63 8.93
N ARG A 345 11.51 40.46 7.69
CA ARG A 345 11.11 41.24 6.51
C ARG A 345 9.63 41.09 6.18
N LEU A 346 9.11 39.86 6.25
CA LEU A 346 7.75 39.48 5.85
C LEU A 346 6.74 39.53 7.01
N ARG A 347 7.11 40.13 8.13
CA ARG A 347 6.24 40.28 9.28
C ARG A 347 5.12 41.27 8.92
N PRO A 348 3.84 40.88 8.97
CA PRO A 348 2.76 41.79 8.62
C PRO A 348 2.75 42.99 9.58
N VAL A 349 2.53 44.19 9.04
CA VAL A 349 2.30 45.40 9.84
C VAL A 349 1.03 45.15 10.67
N PRO A 350 1.06 45.30 12.00
CA PRO A 350 -0.13 45.11 12.81
C PRO A 350 -1.20 46.11 12.37
N GLU A 351 -2.35 45.60 11.91
CA GLU A 351 -3.53 46.45 11.75
C GLU A 351 -3.89 47.05 13.10
N PRO A 352 -4.24 48.34 13.17
CA PRO A 352 -4.72 48.94 14.41
C PRO A 352 -5.96 48.16 14.84
N ALA A 353 -5.92 47.64 16.07
CA ALA A 353 -7.01 46.86 16.63
C ALA A 353 -8.32 47.66 16.50
N PRO A 354 -9.42 47.05 16.01
CA PRO A 354 -10.72 47.70 16.07
C PRO A 354 -11.01 48.05 17.53
N SER A 355 -11.41 49.29 17.77
CA SER A 355 -11.76 49.79 19.10
C SER A 355 -12.70 48.82 19.80
N GLU A 356 -12.24 48.23 20.89
CA GLU A 356 -13.03 47.33 21.73
C GLU A 356 -14.21 48.12 22.31
N GLU A 357 -15.38 48.02 21.69
CA GLU A 357 -16.62 48.12 22.44
C GLU A 357 -16.63 46.93 23.41
N ALA A 358 -16.66 47.26 24.70
CA ALA A 358 -16.64 46.30 25.79
C ALA A 358 -17.87 45.37 25.71
N VAL A 359 -17.72 44.26 24.98
CA VAL A 359 -18.64 43.14 25.08
C VAL A 359 -18.36 42.47 26.42
N VAL A 360 -19.25 42.68 27.37
CA VAL A 360 -19.26 41.99 28.67
C VAL A 360 -19.24 40.49 28.40
N ALA A 361 -18.08 39.87 28.62
CA ALA A 361 -17.91 38.44 28.49
C ALA A 361 -18.78 37.73 29.54
N VAL A 362 -19.89 37.12 29.09
CA VAL A 362 -20.61 36.14 29.89
C VAL A 362 -19.69 34.93 30.03
N ALA A 363 -19.06 34.79 31.20
CA ALA A 363 -18.23 33.64 31.53
C ALA A 363 -19.06 32.36 31.35
N THR A 364 -18.71 31.56 30.34
CA THR A 364 -19.29 30.24 30.18
C THR A 364 -18.61 29.32 31.18
N PRO A 365 -19.34 28.67 32.11
CA PRO A 365 -18.73 27.82 33.10
C PRO A 365 -18.02 26.64 32.41
N PRO A 366 -16.91 26.13 32.98
CA PRO A 366 -16.19 25.01 32.42
C PRO A 366 -17.14 23.82 32.26
N ARG A 367 -17.23 23.27 31.04
CA ARG A 367 -17.99 22.04 30.78
C ARG A 367 -17.38 20.90 31.61
N GLN A 368 -18.04 20.56 32.71
CA GLN A 368 -17.75 19.33 33.43
C GLN A 368 -18.16 18.15 32.53
N PRO A 369 -17.32 17.12 32.37
CA PRO A 369 -17.72 15.90 31.68
C PRO A 369 -18.94 15.32 32.40
N GLY A 370 -19.98 14.98 31.62
CA GLY A 370 -21.23 14.46 32.16
C GLY A 370 -21.00 13.26 33.07
N LYS A 371 -21.71 13.22 34.21
CA LYS A 371 -21.69 12.07 35.13
C LYS A 371 -22.19 10.83 34.37
N VAL A 372 -21.27 9.93 34.05
CA VAL A 372 -21.56 8.57 33.59
C VAL A 372 -22.49 7.91 34.62
N ARG A 373 -23.60 7.32 34.17
CA ARG A 373 -24.58 6.70 35.08
C ARG A 373 -23.94 5.50 35.78
N PRO A 374 -24.33 5.15 37.02
CA PRO A 374 -23.78 3.98 37.73
C PRO A 374 -23.89 2.66 36.94
N GLU A 375 -24.87 2.57 36.05
CA GLU A 375 -25.14 1.45 35.14
C GLU A 375 -24.10 1.31 34.02
N GLU A 376 -23.47 2.43 33.65
CA GLU A 376 -22.45 2.55 32.60
C GLU A 376 -21.02 2.46 33.15
N ARG A 377 -20.90 2.30 34.48
CA ARG A 377 -19.62 2.08 35.16
C ARG A 377 -19.30 0.58 35.19
N ARG A 378 -18.20 0.21 34.54
CA ARG A 378 -17.65 -1.15 34.61
C ARG A 378 -17.23 -1.48 36.05
N HIS A 379 -17.52 -2.70 36.52
CA HIS A 379 -17.19 -3.13 37.88
C HIS A 379 -15.66 -3.14 38.08
N PRO A 380 -15.13 -2.61 39.20
CA PRO A 380 -13.69 -2.44 39.41
C PRO A 380 -12.89 -3.77 39.44
N GLU A 381 -13.56 -4.90 39.64
CA GLU A 381 -12.95 -6.24 39.65
C GLU A 381 -13.05 -6.99 38.30
N GLN A 382 -13.69 -6.41 37.28
CA GLN A 382 -13.67 -6.99 35.93
C GLN A 382 -12.41 -6.56 35.18
N ALA A 383 -11.37 -7.40 35.26
CA ALA A 383 -10.17 -7.24 34.47
C ALA A 383 -10.47 -7.32 32.96
N SER A 384 -9.90 -6.39 32.21
CA SER A 384 -9.69 -6.53 30.77
C SER A 384 -8.86 -7.79 30.49
N LEU A 385 -9.05 -8.42 29.31
CA LEU A 385 -8.28 -9.59 28.84
C LEU A 385 -6.74 -9.35 28.76
N PHE A 386 -6.31 -8.11 29.01
CA PHE A 386 -4.92 -7.64 29.02
C PHE A 386 -4.41 -7.25 30.41
N GLY A 387 -5.06 -7.71 31.49
CA GLY A 387 -4.67 -7.40 32.89
C GLY A 387 -3.31 -7.95 33.34
N TRP A 388 -2.56 -8.63 32.46
CA TRP A 388 -1.21 -9.15 32.71
C TRP A 388 -0.10 -8.24 32.18
N GLU A 389 -0.42 -7.20 31.40
CA GLU A 389 0.55 -6.18 31.01
C GLU A 389 0.72 -5.19 32.16
N THR A 390 1.83 -5.31 32.91
CA THR A 390 2.21 -4.27 33.86
C THR A 390 2.74 -3.09 33.03
N PRO A 391 2.15 -1.88 33.10
CA PRO A 391 2.75 -0.72 32.46
C PRO A 391 4.15 -0.52 33.04
N PRO A 392 5.15 -0.11 32.23
CA PRO A 392 6.49 0.12 32.75
C PRO A 392 6.42 1.11 33.90
N GLN A 393 6.80 0.64 35.10
CA GLN A 393 6.91 1.51 36.25
C GLN A 393 7.95 2.57 35.91
N HIS A 394 7.54 3.84 35.93
CA HIS A 394 8.48 4.95 35.93
C HIS A 394 9.34 4.81 37.19
N VAL A 395 10.55 4.27 37.02
CA VAL A 395 11.56 4.29 38.07
C VAL A 395 11.90 5.76 38.27
N ALA A 396 11.49 6.30 39.41
CA ALA A 396 11.93 7.61 39.87
C ALA A 396 13.46 7.63 39.82
N SER A 397 14.03 8.62 39.15
CA SER A 397 15.46 8.83 39.00
C SER A 397 16.11 8.95 40.38
N ALA A 398 16.68 7.86 40.87
CA ALA A 398 17.63 7.86 41.97
C ALA A 398 19.04 7.70 41.36
N ASP A 399 19.85 8.72 41.57
CA ASP A 399 21.31 8.81 41.42
C ASP A 399 21.99 7.86 40.43
N ARG A 400 22.28 8.37 39.24
CA ARG A 400 23.34 7.80 38.39
C ARG A 400 24.69 8.11 39.02
N PRO A 401 25.54 7.12 39.34
CA PRO A 401 26.91 7.39 39.71
C PRO A 401 27.66 7.98 38.50
N SER A 402 28.44 9.03 38.74
CA SER A 402 29.28 9.68 37.75
C SER A 402 30.25 8.67 37.14
N ALA A 403 30.07 8.37 35.85
CA ALA A 403 31.04 7.59 35.10
C ALA A 403 32.34 8.39 35.01
N ARG A 404 33.37 7.87 35.68
CA ARG A 404 34.74 8.35 35.53
C ARG A 404 35.15 8.20 34.07
N THR A 405 35.56 9.32 33.48
CA THR A 405 36.34 9.37 32.25
C THR A 405 37.65 8.61 32.45
N SER A 406 37.76 7.45 31.82
CA SER A 406 39.06 6.91 31.41
C SER A 406 39.01 6.74 29.90
N GLU A 407 39.69 7.64 29.20
CA GLU A 407 40.25 7.36 27.89
C GLU A 407 40.99 6.01 27.98
N HIS A 408 40.80 5.12 27.00
CA HIS A 408 41.89 4.44 26.30
C HIS A 408 41.35 3.52 25.18
N SER A 409 41.91 3.78 24.00
CA SER A 409 42.28 2.87 22.90
C SER A 409 41.22 1.94 22.31
N VAL A 410 40.86 2.28 21.08
CA VAL A 410 40.48 1.36 20.01
C VAL A 410 41.41 0.13 20.01
N VAL A 411 40.82 -1.05 20.17
CA VAL A 411 41.35 -2.31 19.63
C VAL A 411 40.30 -2.86 18.68
N LEU A 412 40.55 -2.65 17.40
CA LEU A 412 39.98 -3.40 16.29
C LEU A 412 40.61 -4.80 16.34
N ASP A 413 39.86 -5.82 16.74
CA ASP A 413 39.79 -7.09 16.01
C ASP A 413 38.83 -8.10 16.66
N GLY A 414 37.96 -8.70 15.84
CA GLY A 414 37.78 -10.15 15.88
C GLY A 414 36.58 -10.78 16.59
N ARG A 415 35.47 -10.08 16.92
CA ARG A 415 34.23 -10.75 17.37
C ARG A 415 32.94 -10.09 16.89
N THR A 416 32.61 -10.29 15.62
CA THR A 416 31.25 -10.07 15.08
C THR A 416 30.75 -11.33 14.41
N HIS A 417 30.32 -12.32 15.17
CA HIS A 417 29.42 -13.37 14.66
C HIS A 417 28.52 -13.85 15.79
N ALA A 418 27.56 -13.02 16.19
CA ALA A 418 26.27 -13.52 16.66
C ALA A 418 25.37 -13.52 15.42
N HIS A 419 25.08 -14.69 14.86
CA HIS A 419 24.28 -14.80 13.64
C HIS A 419 22.84 -14.33 13.89
N GLY A 420 22.58 -13.03 13.66
CA GLY A 420 21.24 -12.45 13.75
C GLY A 420 21.17 -11.06 14.36
N LEU A 421 22.27 -10.50 14.85
CA LEU A 421 22.34 -9.13 15.37
C LEU A 421 23.15 -8.23 14.41
N ASP A 422 22.68 -7.01 14.19
CA ASP A 422 23.44 -6.01 13.44
C ASP A 422 24.58 -5.40 14.29
N ALA A 423 25.40 -4.54 13.68
CA ALA A 423 26.52 -3.85 14.35
C ALA A 423 26.10 -2.98 15.56
N GLN A 424 24.79 -2.73 15.74
CA GLN A 424 24.21 -1.97 16.85
C GLN A 424 23.46 -2.88 17.84
N GLY A 425 23.47 -4.21 17.64
CA GLY A 425 22.82 -5.19 18.51
C GLY A 425 21.32 -5.39 18.25
N HIS A 426 20.80 -4.99 17.09
CA HIS A 426 19.40 -5.21 16.71
C HIS A 426 19.20 -6.55 16.00
N MET A 427 18.14 -7.28 16.36
CA MET A 427 17.77 -8.51 15.66
C MET A 427 17.35 -8.21 14.21
N GLU A 428 17.88 -8.99 13.27
CA GLU A 428 17.54 -8.87 11.85
C GLU A 428 16.47 -9.88 11.43
N ILE A 429 15.44 -9.39 10.73
CA ILE A 429 14.48 -10.23 9.98
C ILE A 429 14.56 -9.86 8.51
N VAL A 430 14.67 -10.86 7.64
CA VAL A 430 14.68 -10.64 6.19
C VAL A 430 13.25 -10.64 5.67
N LEU A 431 12.85 -9.55 5.03
CA LEU A 431 11.55 -9.42 4.35
C LEU A 431 11.76 -9.43 2.83
N ASP A 432 10.83 -10.04 2.10
CA ASP A 432 10.82 -9.88 0.64
C ASP A 432 10.57 -8.41 0.26
N ARG A 433 11.15 -7.96 -0.86
CA ARG A 433 10.94 -6.58 -1.35
C ARG A 433 9.46 -6.25 -1.58
N ARG A 434 8.62 -7.24 -1.89
CA ARG A 434 7.16 -7.04 -2.06
C ARG A 434 6.48 -6.59 -0.77
N GLU A 435 7.04 -6.96 0.38
CA GLU A 435 6.55 -6.56 1.71
C GLU A 435 6.98 -5.13 2.12
N ALA A 436 7.78 -4.43 1.31
CA ALA A 436 8.17 -3.04 1.60
C ALA A 436 6.99 -2.06 1.64
N SER A 437 5.88 -2.42 0.98
CA SER A 437 4.65 -1.62 0.97
C SER A 437 3.72 -1.90 2.16
N SER A 438 4.02 -2.89 3.00
CA SER A 438 3.18 -3.25 4.15
C SER A 438 3.58 -2.52 5.44
N THR A 439 2.65 -2.42 6.38
CA THR A 439 2.91 -1.83 7.72
C THR A 439 3.75 -2.73 8.62
N LEU A 440 4.06 -3.96 8.18
CA LEU A 440 4.81 -4.97 8.94
C LEU A 440 6.20 -4.47 9.34
N ALA A 441 6.91 -3.83 8.41
CA ALA A 441 8.25 -3.32 8.66
C ALA A 441 8.28 -2.22 9.73
N ALA A 442 7.26 -1.34 9.73
CA ALA A 442 7.11 -0.34 10.79
C ALA A 442 6.80 -0.99 12.14
N GLY A 443 5.92 -2.00 12.16
CA GLY A 443 5.58 -2.75 13.37
C GLY A 443 6.76 -3.52 13.98
N LEU A 444 7.66 -4.06 13.13
CA LEU A 444 8.90 -4.73 13.56
C LEU A 444 9.91 -3.73 14.15
N ARG A 445 10.09 -2.56 13.51
CA ARG A 445 10.98 -1.50 14.02
C ARG A 445 10.54 -0.99 15.38
N ALA A 446 9.23 -0.78 15.57
CA ALA A 446 8.66 -0.37 16.85
C ALA A 446 8.93 -1.39 17.98
N ARG A 447 9.21 -2.65 17.62
CA ARG A 447 9.50 -3.75 18.54
C ARG A 447 11.00 -4.07 18.66
N GLY A 448 11.86 -3.18 18.16
CA GLY A 448 13.32 -3.28 18.26
C GLY A 448 13.96 -4.27 17.29
N ILE A 449 13.27 -4.60 16.19
CA ILE A 449 13.77 -5.50 15.14
C ILE A 449 14.07 -4.70 13.88
N ARG A 450 15.22 -4.98 13.28
CA ARG A 450 15.64 -4.37 12.02
C ARG A 450 15.13 -5.21 10.84
N PRO A 451 14.15 -4.72 10.06
CA PRO A 451 13.77 -5.39 8.82
C PRO A 451 14.83 -5.14 7.74
N VAL A 452 15.28 -6.20 7.08
CA VAL A 452 16.22 -6.18 5.96
C VAL A 452 15.50 -6.65 4.70
N PHE A 453 15.35 -5.78 3.71
CA PHE A 453 14.65 -6.14 2.47
C PHE A 453 15.59 -6.83 1.48
N ARG A 454 15.26 -8.07 1.10
CA ARG A 454 15.96 -8.85 0.06
C ARG A 454 14.95 -9.44 -0.92
N HIS A 455 15.42 -9.92 -2.08
CA HIS A 455 14.56 -10.70 -2.96
C HIS A 455 14.59 -12.16 -2.49
N LEU A 456 13.48 -12.67 -1.98
CA LEU A 456 13.32 -14.06 -1.61
C LEU A 456 12.75 -14.83 -2.80
N VAL A 457 13.37 -15.95 -3.17
CA VAL A 457 12.86 -16.81 -4.25
C VAL A 457 11.51 -17.43 -3.87
N THR A 458 11.29 -17.67 -2.57
CA THR A 458 10.06 -18.26 -2.01
C THR A 458 9.88 -17.76 -0.58
N GLY A 459 8.62 -17.49 -0.18
CA GLY A 459 8.25 -16.93 1.11
C GLY A 459 8.40 -15.40 1.18
N ASP A 460 7.76 -14.80 2.18
CA ASP A 460 7.71 -13.35 2.37
C ASP A 460 8.58 -12.89 3.55
N VAL A 461 8.78 -13.76 4.54
CA VAL A 461 9.52 -13.47 5.77
C VAL A 461 10.48 -14.61 6.08
N ARG A 462 11.75 -14.28 6.31
CA ARG A 462 12.76 -15.24 6.78
C ARG A 462 13.35 -14.78 8.11
N ILE A 463 13.33 -15.69 9.09
CA ILE A 463 13.90 -15.49 10.43
C ILE A 463 15.02 -16.51 10.61
N GLY A 464 16.25 -16.02 10.74
CA GLY A 464 17.40 -16.91 10.88
C GLY A 464 17.61 -17.89 9.71
N PRO A 465 18.32 -19.01 9.96
CA PRO A 465 18.65 -19.97 8.91
C PRO A 465 17.51 -20.94 8.58
N ARG A 466 16.55 -21.17 9.50
CA ARG A 466 15.56 -22.27 9.36
C ARG A 466 14.11 -21.85 9.20
N LEU A 467 13.69 -20.69 9.68
CA LEU A 467 12.28 -20.26 9.64
C LEU A 467 12.00 -19.46 8.36
N LEU A 468 11.08 -19.97 7.55
CA LEU A 468 10.58 -19.32 6.35
C LEU A 468 9.05 -19.25 6.38
N LEU A 469 8.50 -18.06 6.28
CA LEU A 469 7.07 -17.82 6.40
C LEU A 469 6.52 -17.14 5.15
N GLU A 470 5.37 -17.63 4.68
CA GLU A 470 4.53 -16.92 3.71
C GLU A 470 3.47 -16.14 4.49
N ARG A 471 3.32 -14.85 4.20
CA ARG A 471 2.29 -14.01 4.82
C ARG A 471 1.12 -13.90 3.85
N LYS A 472 -0.11 -14.12 4.34
CA LYS A 472 -1.29 -14.04 3.47
C LYS A 472 -2.48 -13.48 4.24
N THR A 473 -3.24 -12.59 3.60
CA THR A 473 -4.51 -12.13 4.16
C THR A 473 -5.61 -13.16 3.88
N ALA A 474 -6.68 -13.17 4.67
CA ALA A 474 -7.85 -14.02 4.41
C ALA A 474 -8.37 -13.84 2.97
N LYS A 475 -8.43 -12.59 2.48
CA LYS A 475 -8.85 -12.27 1.11
C LYS A 475 -7.94 -12.92 0.07
N ASP A 476 -6.62 -12.87 0.27
CA ASP A 476 -5.65 -13.46 -0.65
C ASP A 476 -5.62 -14.98 -0.59
N LEU A 477 -5.92 -15.57 0.58
CA LEU A 477 -6.12 -17.00 0.74
C LEU A 477 -7.32 -17.45 -0.10
N HIS A 478 -8.48 -16.79 0.04
CA HIS A 478 -9.68 -17.07 -0.74
C HIS A 478 -9.42 -17.00 -2.25
N ALA A 479 -8.73 -15.94 -2.70
CA ALA A 479 -8.34 -15.80 -4.10
C ALA A 479 -7.41 -16.93 -4.56
N SER A 480 -6.42 -17.31 -3.74
CA SER A 480 -5.43 -18.33 -4.11
C SER A 480 -6.01 -19.75 -4.09
N VAL A 481 -7.02 -20.02 -3.27
CA VAL A 481 -7.81 -21.27 -3.33
C VAL A 481 -8.62 -21.30 -4.62
N ARG A 482 -9.33 -20.21 -4.94
CA ARG A 482 -10.17 -20.14 -6.15
C ARG A 482 -9.35 -20.27 -7.44
N ASP A 483 -8.18 -19.65 -7.47
CA ASP A 483 -7.30 -19.62 -8.64
C ASP A 483 -6.39 -20.86 -8.71
N GLY A 484 -6.47 -21.79 -7.74
CA GLY A 484 -5.70 -23.06 -7.71
C GLY A 484 -4.20 -22.92 -7.43
N ARG A 485 -3.67 -21.70 -7.31
CA ARG A 485 -2.22 -21.45 -7.14
C ARG A 485 -1.67 -21.78 -5.76
N LEU A 486 -2.52 -21.82 -4.74
CA LEU A 486 -2.13 -21.99 -3.33
C LEU A 486 -1.27 -23.24 -3.10
N LEU A 487 -1.69 -24.39 -3.66
CA LEU A 487 -0.99 -25.67 -3.52
C LEU A 487 0.45 -25.61 -4.03
N SER A 488 0.66 -24.96 -5.18
CA SER A 488 1.99 -24.81 -5.78
C SER A 488 2.92 -23.92 -4.95
N GLN A 489 2.37 -22.86 -4.33
CA GLN A 489 3.14 -21.94 -3.49
C GLN A 489 3.58 -22.63 -2.20
N VAL A 490 2.64 -23.33 -1.57
CA VAL A 490 2.84 -24.04 -0.31
C VAL A 490 3.84 -25.19 -0.45
N ARG A 491 3.79 -25.96 -1.55
CA ARG A 491 4.81 -26.99 -1.84
C ARG A 491 6.20 -26.41 -2.04
N ARG A 492 6.32 -25.30 -2.78
CA ARG A 492 7.61 -24.59 -2.95
C ARG A 492 8.13 -24.08 -1.61
N LEU A 493 7.25 -23.54 -0.78
CA LEU A 493 7.59 -23.04 0.56
C LEU A 493 8.13 -24.16 1.45
N ALA A 494 7.44 -25.31 1.48
CA ALA A 494 7.85 -26.50 2.24
C ALA A 494 9.22 -27.03 1.80
N ALA A 495 9.54 -26.96 0.50
CA ALA A 495 10.83 -27.39 -0.03
C ALA A 495 11.96 -26.37 0.18
N ALA A 496 11.64 -25.09 0.42
CA ALA A 496 12.62 -24.00 0.45
C ALA A 496 13.25 -23.73 1.84
N GLY A 497 12.65 -24.26 2.92
CA GLY A 497 13.08 -23.96 4.29
C GLY A 497 12.90 -25.15 5.23
N PRO A 498 13.83 -25.39 6.18
CA PRO A 498 13.70 -26.48 7.16
C PRO A 498 12.45 -26.38 8.03
N ARG A 499 11.99 -25.17 8.32
CA ARG A 499 10.74 -24.88 9.04
C ARG A 499 9.94 -23.84 8.26
N ALA A 500 9.07 -24.33 7.40
CA ALA A 500 8.18 -23.51 6.61
C ALA A 500 6.81 -23.32 7.31
N GLY A 501 6.21 -22.14 7.15
CA GLY A 501 4.91 -21.84 7.74
C GLY A 501 4.11 -20.77 7.01
N LEU A 502 2.81 -20.73 7.28
CA LEU A 502 1.87 -19.75 6.76
C LEU A 502 1.42 -18.84 7.91
N LEU A 503 1.66 -17.54 7.78
CA LEU A 503 1.12 -16.51 8.66
C LEU A 503 -0.13 -15.90 8.01
N LEU A 504 -1.29 -16.22 8.58
CA LEU A 504 -2.59 -15.90 8.02
C LEU A 504 -3.28 -14.77 8.79
N GLU A 505 -3.48 -13.62 8.14
CA GLU A 505 -4.19 -12.48 8.72
C GLU A 505 -5.70 -12.61 8.49
N THR A 506 -6.43 -12.93 9.54
CA THR A 506 -7.86 -13.27 9.49
C THR A 506 -8.77 -12.07 9.71
N GLY A 507 -8.28 -10.96 10.27
CA GLY A 507 -9.13 -9.82 10.64
C GLY A 507 -10.22 -10.24 11.62
N HIS A 508 -11.47 -10.25 11.16
CA HIS A 508 -12.63 -10.67 11.95
C HIS A 508 -13.05 -12.13 11.70
N GLY A 509 -12.38 -12.87 10.80
CA GLY A 509 -12.67 -14.28 10.51
C GLY A 509 -12.25 -14.73 9.12
N LEU A 510 -12.40 -16.02 8.83
CA LEU A 510 -12.10 -16.63 7.53
C LEU A 510 -13.32 -16.64 6.58
N GLU A 511 -14.26 -15.72 6.77
CA GLU A 511 -15.45 -15.63 5.93
C GLU A 511 -15.10 -14.94 4.60
N GLY A 512 -15.57 -15.52 3.48
CA GLY A 512 -15.23 -14.98 2.17
C GLY A 512 -15.93 -15.68 1.00
N GLY A 513 -15.48 -15.36 -0.22
CA GLY A 513 -16.12 -15.78 -1.47
C GLY A 513 -15.89 -17.25 -1.88
N THR A 514 -15.25 -18.05 -1.04
CA THR A 514 -14.96 -19.48 -1.29
C THR A 514 -15.65 -20.32 -0.24
N HIS A 515 -16.14 -21.50 -0.62
CA HIS A 515 -16.83 -22.39 0.31
C HIS A 515 -15.95 -22.72 1.54
N PRO A 516 -16.49 -22.67 2.78
CA PRO A 516 -15.72 -22.89 4.01
C PRO A 516 -14.93 -24.20 4.02
N ASN A 517 -15.53 -25.31 3.57
CA ASN A 517 -14.84 -26.61 3.49
C ASN A 517 -13.63 -26.61 2.55
N ALA A 518 -13.63 -25.77 1.50
CA ALA A 518 -12.48 -25.68 0.60
C ALA A 518 -11.31 -24.95 1.28
N VAL A 519 -11.61 -23.92 2.08
CA VAL A 519 -10.60 -23.19 2.86
C VAL A 519 -10.08 -24.05 4.00
N HIS A 520 -10.97 -24.63 4.82
CA HIS A 520 -10.58 -25.51 5.92
C HIS A 520 -9.88 -26.77 5.44
N GLY A 521 -10.31 -27.35 4.32
CA GLY A 521 -9.64 -28.50 3.71
C GLY A 521 -8.22 -28.15 3.24
N ALA A 522 -8.02 -26.97 2.65
CA ALA A 522 -6.69 -26.51 2.27
C ALA A 522 -5.80 -26.26 3.49
N LEU A 523 -6.31 -25.66 4.56
CA LEU A 523 -5.56 -25.44 5.81
C LEU A 523 -5.22 -26.75 6.52
N ALA A 524 -6.15 -27.71 6.58
CA ALA A 524 -5.92 -29.03 7.16
C ALA A 524 -4.85 -29.79 6.37
N TRP A 525 -4.92 -29.76 5.04
CA TRP A 525 -3.91 -30.38 4.18
C TRP A 525 -2.51 -29.77 4.37
N MET A 526 -2.41 -28.44 4.50
CA MET A 526 -1.14 -27.79 4.81
C MET A 526 -0.57 -28.22 6.16
N ALA A 527 -1.42 -28.24 7.20
CA ALA A 527 -1.00 -28.51 8.56
C ALA A 527 -0.59 -29.98 8.77
N PHE A 528 -1.41 -30.91 8.27
CA PHE A 528 -1.26 -32.33 8.59
C PHE A 528 -0.53 -33.12 7.52
N ASP A 529 -0.80 -32.89 6.23
CA ASP A 529 -0.16 -33.66 5.14
C ASP A 529 1.21 -33.10 4.76
N LEU A 530 1.38 -31.77 4.79
CA LEU A 530 2.66 -31.12 4.49
C LEU A 530 3.49 -30.74 5.73
N GLY A 531 2.92 -30.86 6.94
CA GLY A 531 3.60 -30.48 8.17
C GLY A 531 3.92 -28.99 8.29
N LEU A 532 3.22 -28.12 7.54
CA LEU A 532 3.45 -26.68 7.59
C LEU A 532 2.79 -26.07 8.83
N SER A 533 3.53 -25.20 9.51
CA SER A 533 2.97 -24.46 10.64
C SER A 533 2.04 -23.36 10.13
N VAL A 534 0.74 -23.49 10.40
CA VAL A 534 -0.25 -22.45 10.08
C VAL A 534 -0.54 -21.64 11.34
N VAL A 535 -0.25 -20.34 11.29
CA VAL A 535 -0.47 -19.40 12.39
C VAL A 535 -1.48 -18.35 11.95
N CYS A 536 -2.58 -18.23 12.69
CA CYS A 536 -3.59 -17.22 12.44
C CYS A 536 -3.40 -16.02 13.36
N VAL A 537 -3.37 -14.82 12.79
CA VAL A 537 -3.29 -13.54 13.51
C VAL A 537 -4.38 -12.62 12.99
N ARG A 538 -4.75 -11.61 13.76
CA ARG A 538 -5.83 -10.68 13.43
C ARG A 538 -5.42 -9.68 12.37
N ASP A 539 -4.27 -9.07 12.51
CA ASP A 539 -3.82 -7.97 11.66
C ASP A 539 -2.29 -7.89 11.58
N ALA A 540 -1.80 -6.90 10.83
CA ALA A 540 -0.38 -6.69 10.61
C ALA A 540 0.40 -6.29 11.88
N ASP A 541 -0.24 -5.71 12.89
CA ASP A 541 0.45 -5.40 14.15
C ASP A 541 0.65 -6.67 14.99
N GLU A 542 -0.37 -7.54 15.04
CA GLU A 542 -0.24 -8.86 15.66
C GLU A 542 0.74 -9.76 14.89
N SER A 543 0.77 -9.68 13.55
CA SER A 543 1.82 -10.29 12.72
C SER A 543 3.22 -9.81 13.16
N ALA A 544 3.42 -8.50 13.32
CA ALA A 544 4.71 -7.96 13.75
C ALA A 544 5.09 -8.43 15.17
N ALA A 545 4.12 -8.49 16.09
CA ALA A 545 4.33 -9.00 17.44
C ALA A 545 4.73 -10.49 17.44
N PHE A 546 4.02 -11.31 16.67
CA PHE A 546 4.30 -12.74 16.54
C PHE A 546 5.69 -12.98 15.94
N LEU A 547 6.01 -12.31 14.83
CA LEU A 547 7.33 -12.43 14.19
C LEU A 547 8.45 -11.96 15.12
N ALA A 548 8.20 -10.93 15.93
CA ALA A 548 9.19 -10.46 16.88
C ALA A 548 9.48 -11.47 17.98
N LEU A 549 8.45 -12.14 18.49
CA LEU A 549 8.62 -13.24 19.44
C LEU A 549 9.33 -14.43 18.80
N ALA A 550 8.96 -14.79 17.58
CA ALA A 550 9.60 -15.88 16.83
C ALA A 550 11.10 -15.61 16.62
N ALA A 551 11.47 -14.38 16.26
CA ALA A 551 12.88 -13.99 16.11
C ALA A 551 13.67 -14.05 17.42
N ARG A 552 13.09 -13.61 18.54
CA ARG A 552 13.74 -13.73 19.87
C ARG A 552 13.98 -15.18 20.26
N ARG A 553 13.00 -16.06 20.00
CA ARG A 553 13.14 -17.49 20.26
C ARG A 553 14.15 -18.16 19.34
N GLU A 554 14.21 -17.73 18.09
CA GLU A 554 15.19 -18.22 17.12
C GLU A 554 16.60 -17.88 17.55
N LEU A 555 16.85 -16.61 17.91
CA LEU A 555 18.15 -16.16 18.40
C LEU A 555 18.55 -16.88 19.68
N ALA A 556 17.67 -16.98 20.68
CA ALA A 556 17.96 -17.69 21.92
C ALA A 556 18.31 -19.18 21.69
N TRP A 557 17.71 -19.81 20.69
CA TRP A 557 18.06 -21.18 20.31
C TRP A 557 19.42 -21.26 19.63
N LEU A 558 19.76 -20.31 18.75
CA LEU A 558 21.07 -20.22 18.12
C LEU A 558 22.16 -19.99 19.18
N ASP A 559 21.94 -19.05 20.10
CA ASP A 559 22.86 -18.76 21.21
C ASP A 559 23.05 -19.99 22.11
N ALA A 560 21.98 -20.74 22.39
CA ALA A 560 22.06 -21.98 23.18
C ALA A 560 22.82 -23.08 22.43
N LEU A 561 22.67 -23.18 21.11
CA LEU A 561 23.38 -24.14 20.28
C LEU A 561 24.88 -23.79 20.18
N GLU A 562 25.20 -22.51 20.01
CA GLU A 562 26.56 -21.99 20.07
C GLU A 562 27.17 -22.22 21.47
N SER A 563 26.43 -21.97 22.54
CA SER A 563 26.89 -22.20 23.93
C SER A 563 27.10 -23.70 24.23
N ALA A 564 26.27 -24.58 23.67
CA ALA A 564 26.43 -26.03 23.80
C ALA A 564 27.64 -26.55 23.00
N GLN A 565 27.97 -25.91 21.87
CA GLN A 565 29.21 -26.18 21.11
C GLN A 565 30.45 -25.54 21.77
N ALA A 566 30.29 -24.39 22.43
CA ALA A 566 31.32 -23.66 23.17
C ALA A 566 31.60 -24.24 24.57
N GLY A 567 31.43 -25.55 24.75
CA GLY A 567 31.75 -26.29 25.96
C GLY A 567 33.26 -26.37 26.26
N LYS A 568 33.86 -25.21 26.58
CA LYS A 568 34.97 -24.95 27.51
C LYS A 568 35.14 -23.41 27.59
N PRO A 569 34.82 -22.75 28.71
CA PRO A 569 35.00 -21.31 28.82
C PRO A 569 36.49 -20.93 28.78
N ALA A 570 36.79 -19.92 27.98
CA ALA A 570 38.12 -19.45 27.61
C ALA A 570 39.04 -19.03 28.78
N ASP A 571 38.53 -18.94 30.01
CA ASP A 571 39.30 -18.60 31.21
C ASP A 571 40.14 -19.76 31.74
N GLU A 572 39.68 -21.00 31.54
CA GLU A 572 40.42 -22.19 31.97
C GLU A 572 41.50 -22.54 30.95
N ALA A 573 41.27 -22.26 29.66
CA ALA A 573 42.29 -22.37 28.62
C ALA A 573 43.39 -21.32 28.78
N HIS A 574 43.07 -20.08 29.20
CA HIS A 574 44.07 -19.04 29.44
C HIS A 574 44.85 -19.27 30.74
N ARG A 575 44.18 -19.72 31.82
CA ARG A 575 44.87 -20.17 33.05
C ARG A 575 45.67 -21.45 32.83
N ALA A 576 45.17 -22.39 32.03
CA ALA A 576 45.91 -23.59 31.65
C ALA A 576 47.06 -23.26 30.70
N LEU A 577 46.98 -22.20 29.88
CA LEU A 577 48.09 -21.75 29.04
C LEU A 577 49.18 -21.06 29.87
N LEU A 578 48.81 -20.25 30.86
CA LEU A 578 49.75 -19.63 31.80
C LEU A 578 50.37 -20.65 32.77
N ALA A 579 49.56 -21.61 33.25
CA ALA A 579 50.04 -22.74 34.06
C ALA A 579 50.85 -23.73 33.21
N ALA A 580 50.50 -23.93 31.93
CA ALA A 580 51.30 -24.71 31.00
C ALA A 580 52.58 -23.98 30.62
N GLN A 581 52.61 -22.65 30.47
CA GLN A 581 53.86 -21.92 30.26
C GLN A 581 54.77 -21.99 31.49
N ALA A 582 54.20 -21.90 32.70
CA ALA A 582 54.94 -22.10 33.95
C ALA A 582 55.40 -23.56 34.16
N ALA A 583 54.66 -24.54 33.63
CA ALA A 583 55.01 -25.96 33.67
C ALA A 583 55.87 -26.41 32.46
N LEU A 584 55.96 -25.62 31.39
CA LEU A 584 56.80 -25.86 30.21
C LEU A 584 58.22 -25.30 30.41
N GLU A 585 58.46 -24.58 31.50
CA GLU A 585 59.80 -24.19 31.96
C GLU A 585 60.47 -25.28 32.81
N ASP A 586 59.72 -26.28 33.29
CA ASP A 586 60.27 -27.45 33.99
C ASP A 586 59.82 -28.76 33.31
N GLU A 587 60.77 -29.29 32.54
CA GLU A 587 60.97 -30.70 32.20
C GLU A 587 60.13 -31.36 31.09
N ASP A 588 60.91 -31.68 30.06
CA ASP A 588 60.74 -32.68 29.02
C ASP A 588 60.22 -34.06 29.48
N GLU A 589 59.71 -34.80 28.48
CA GLU A 589 59.54 -36.26 28.43
C GLU A 589 58.37 -36.91 29.23
N GLN A 590 57.19 -37.09 28.58
CA GLN A 590 56.73 -38.42 28.10
C GLN A 590 55.27 -38.45 27.59
N SER A 591 55.12 -39.25 26.53
CA SER A 591 53.96 -39.48 25.67
C SER A 591 52.82 -40.29 26.34
N GLY A 592 51.80 -39.63 26.90
CA GLY A 592 50.59 -40.30 27.42
C GLY A 592 49.24 -39.73 26.97
N MET A 593 49.14 -38.42 26.70
CA MET A 593 47.83 -37.75 26.64
C MET A 593 47.09 -37.89 25.30
N ARG A 594 47.81 -38.02 24.18
CA ARG A 594 47.18 -38.12 22.83
C ARG A 594 46.43 -39.45 22.62
N GLN A 595 46.91 -40.57 23.16
CA GLN A 595 46.24 -41.88 23.04
C GLN A 595 44.99 -41.99 23.92
N GLN A 596 44.97 -41.34 25.09
CA GLN A 596 43.78 -41.35 25.97
C GLN A 596 42.60 -40.56 25.39
N TRP A 597 42.86 -39.47 24.67
CA TRP A 597 41.82 -38.61 24.09
C TRP A 597 41.16 -39.24 22.85
N SER A 598 41.91 -39.99 22.04
CA SER A 598 41.37 -40.74 20.91
C SER A 598 40.44 -41.87 21.38
N ASN A 599 40.85 -42.64 22.38
CA ASN A 599 40.05 -43.73 22.95
C ASN A 599 38.76 -43.25 23.65
N ALA A 600 38.80 -42.09 24.32
CA ALA A 600 37.63 -41.51 24.97
C ALA A 600 36.58 -41.01 23.96
N SER A 601 37.02 -40.44 22.84
CA SER A 601 36.14 -40.01 21.75
C SER A 601 35.50 -41.19 21.02
N GLN A 602 36.24 -42.29 20.87
CA GLN A 602 35.73 -43.52 20.24
C GLN A 602 34.70 -44.23 21.10
N ARG A 603 34.92 -44.31 22.43
CA ARG A 603 33.92 -44.83 23.38
C ARG A 603 32.63 -44.02 23.41
N ARG A 604 32.72 -42.68 23.35
CA ARG A 604 31.53 -41.81 23.30
C ARG A 604 30.75 -41.97 22.00
N ARG A 605 31.42 -42.14 20.86
CA ARG A 605 30.75 -42.39 19.58
C ARG A 605 30.03 -43.74 19.56
N SER A 606 30.66 -44.80 20.08
CA SER A 606 30.00 -46.11 20.25
C SER A 606 28.76 -45.99 21.14
N ALA A 607 28.87 -45.35 22.30
CA ALA A 607 27.74 -45.20 23.23
C ALA A 607 26.54 -44.41 22.64
N LEU A 608 26.80 -43.43 21.77
CA LEU A 608 25.74 -42.67 21.08
C LEU A 608 25.09 -43.49 19.97
N LEU A 609 25.84 -44.34 19.28
CA LEU A 609 25.30 -45.22 18.24
C LEU A 609 24.50 -46.39 18.84
N GLU A 610 24.83 -46.84 20.05
CA GLU A 610 24.03 -47.82 20.81
C GLU A 610 22.65 -47.29 21.23
N ALA A 611 22.45 -45.97 21.25
CA ALA A 611 21.15 -45.38 21.54
C ALA A 611 20.17 -45.46 20.36
N ILE A 612 20.64 -45.88 19.18
CA ILE A 612 19.79 -46.10 18.00
C ILE A 612 19.09 -47.45 18.14
N ASP A 613 17.76 -47.44 17.99
CA ASP A 613 16.95 -48.65 18.14
C ASP A 613 17.36 -49.73 17.12
N GLY A 614 17.65 -50.93 17.60
CA GLY A 614 18.21 -52.03 16.80
C GLY A 614 19.75 -52.08 16.67
N VAL A 615 20.49 -51.10 17.19
CA VAL A 615 21.97 -51.08 17.15
C VAL A 615 22.56 -51.57 18.47
N GLY A 616 23.16 -52.78 18.44
CA GLY A 616 23.89 -53.34 19.58
C GLY A 616 25.33 -52.84 19.71
N PRO A 617 26.01 -53.09 20.84
CA PRO A 617 27.34 -52.55 21.15
C PRO A 617 28.43 -52.92 20.14
N VAL A 618 28.37 -54.15 19.60
CA VAL A 618 29.32 -54.60 18.58
C VAL A 618 29.12 -53.84 17.26
N THR A 619 27.87 -53.60 16.85
CA THR A 619 27.54 -52.85 15.65
C THR A 619 27.90 -51.37 15.81
N ALA A 620 27.64 -50.78 16.99
CA ALA A 620 27.97 -49.41 17.30
C ALA A 620 29.48 -49.15 17.28
N GLN A 621 30.28 -50.09 17.79
CA GLN A 621 31.73 -49.99 17.73
C GLN A 621 32.23 -50.10 16.28
N ALA A 622 31.71 -51.05 15.51
CA ALA A 622 32.06 -51.19 14.10
C ALA A 622 31.73 -49.93 13.28
N LEU A 623 30.57 -49.31 13.52
CA LEU A 623 30.19 -48.03 12.89
C LEU A 623 31.08 -46.86 13.34
N ALA A 624 31.45 -46.79 14.62
CA ALA A 624 32.33 -45.75 15.14
C ALA A 624 33.79 -45.88 14.62
N GLU A 625 34.20 -47.08 14.26
CA GLU A 625 35.49 -47.38 13.64
C GLU A 625 35.49 -47.13 12.13
N ALA A 626 34.44 -47.54 11.42
CA ALA A 626 34.33 -47.40 9.98
C ALA A 626 34.08 -45.95 9.51
N PHE A 627 33.38 -45.15 10.33
CA PHE A 627 33.00 -43.79 9.96
C PHE A 627 33.61 -42.74 10.89
N GLU A 628 34.12 -41.66 10.30
CA GLU A 628 34.82 -40.59 11.02
C GLU A 628 33.90 -39.82 11.98
N SER A 629 32.58 -39.82 11.74
CA SER A 629 31.60 -39.13 12.58
C SER A 629 30.23 -39.80 12.57
N ILE A 630 29.40 -39.50 13.57
CA ILE A 630 28.00 -39.97 13.63
C ILE A 630 27.19 -39.40 12.46
N ALA A 631 27.50 -38.18 12.01
CA ALA A 631 26.88 -37.57 10.84
C ALA A 631 27.21 -38.33 9.55
N ALA A 632 28.41 -38.93 9.44
CA ALA A 632 28.76 -39.78 8.32
C ALA A 632 27.94 -41.08 8.32
N VAL A 633 27.72 -41.69 9.50
CA VAL A 633 26.83 -42.86 9.63
C VAL A 633 25.39 -42.53 9.23
N ALA A 634 24.88 -41.37 9.64
CA ALA A 634 23.51 -40.93 9.34
C ALA A 634 23.27 -40.48 7.89
N ASN A 635 24.32 -40.33 7.09
CA ASN A 635 24.21 -39.99 5.66
C ASN A 635 24.73 -41.12 4.75
N ALA A 636 25.20 -42.22 5.32
CA ALA A 636 25.71 -43.35 4.56
C ALA A 636 24.56 -44.12 3.89
N SER A 637 24.77 -44.49 2.63
CA SER A 637 23.84 -45.34 1.89
C SER A 637 23.81 -46.76 2.45
N LEU A 638 22.76 -47.51 2.13
CA LEU A 638 22.59 -48.89 2.61
C LEU A 638 23.73 -49.82 2.15
N GLU A 639 24.33 -49.55 0.99
CA GLU A 639 25.50 -50.28 0.48
C GLU A 639 26.77 -49.93 1.27
N GLU A 640 27.03 -48.64 1.53
CA GLU A 640 28.18 -48.19 2.33
C GLU A 640 28.12 -48.67 3.78
N LEU A 641 26.92 -48.76 4.37
CA LEU A 641 26.73 -49.34 5.71
C LEU A 641 26.99 -50.86 5.74
N ALA A 642 26.74 -51.56 4.63
CA ALA A 642 26.96 -53.01 4.52
C ALA A 642 28.42 -53.37 4.20
N GLU A 643 29.23 -52.43 3.73
CA GLU A 643 30.66 -52.60 3.49
C GLU A 643 31.51 -52.49 4.78
N ALA A 644 30.95 -51.93 5.85
CA ALA A 644 31.62 -51.84 7.14
C ALA A 644 31.86 -53.22 7.76
N SER A 645 33.09 -53.48 8.18
CA SER A 645 33.51 -54.76 8.77
C SER A 645 32.63 -55.13 9.99
N GLY A 646 31.92 -56.26 9.89
CA GLY A 646 31.02 -56.75 10.94
C GLY A 646 29.55 -56.34 10.81
N ILE A 647 29.18 -55.57 9.77
CA ILE A 647 27.81 -55.13 9.50
C ILE A 647 27.31 -55.76 8.20
N GLY A 648 26.67 -56.93 8.30
CA GLY A 648 26.06 -57.56 7.14
C GLY A 648 24.85 -56.78 6.58
N PRO A 649 24.39 -57.10 5.36
CA PRO A 649 23.35 -56.34 4.65
C PRO A 649 22.01 -56.28 5.39
N GLY A 650 21.68 -57.30 6.19
CA GLY A 650 20.48 -57.29 7.04
C GLY A 650 20.56 -56.28 8.19
N ARG A 651 21.73 -56.16 8.83
CA ARG A 651 21.97 -55.19 9.92
C ARG A 651 22.02 -53.77 9.37
N ALA A 652 22.67 -53.57 8.22
CA ALA A 652 22.72 -52.29 7.53
C ALA A 652 21.31 -51.77 7.19
N ALA A 653 20.41 -52.66 6.74
CA ALA A 653 19.02 -52.30 6.48
C ALA A 653 18.23 -51.92 7.75
N GLU A 654 18.49 -52.58 8.88
CA GLU A 654 17.88 -52.21 10.18
C GLU A 654 18.38 -50.85 10.67
N VAL A 655 19.69 -50.60 10.62
CA VAL A 655 20.29 -49.31 11.03
C VAL A 655 19.81 -48.17 10.13
N HIS A 656 19.80 -48.38 8.82
CA HIS A 656 19.32 -47.38 7.87
C HIS A 656 17.83 -47.05 8.08
N ARG A 657 16.99 -48.06 8.37
CA ARG A 657 15.58 -47.84 8.70
C ARG A 657 15.42 -47.06 10.00
N ALA A 658 16.17 -47.41 11.06
CA ALA A 658 16.09 -46.69 12.33
C ALA A 658 16.50 -45.21 12.21
N LEU A 659 17.39 -44.88 11.29
CA LEU A 659 17.88 -43.50 11.07
C LEU A 659 16.97 -42.67 10.14
N HIS A 660 16.28 -43.31 9.18
CA HIS A 660 15.55 -42.60 8.13
C HIS A 660 14.03 -42.83 8.12
N GLY A 661 13.51 -43.74 8.95
CA GLY A 661 12.09 -44.11 9.04
C GLY A 661 11.75 -45.35 8.22
#